data_AF-B4Q1G8-F1
#
_entry.id   AF-B4Q1G8-F1
#
_cell.length_a   1.000
_cell.length_b   1.000
_cell.length_c   1.000
_cell.angle_alpha   90.00
_cell.angle_beta   90.00
_cell.angle_gamma   90.00
#
_symmetry.space_group_name_H-M   'P 1'
#
loop_
_entity.id
_entity.type
_entity.pdbx_description
1 polymer ?
#
loop_
_entity_poly.entity_id
_entity_poly.type
_entity_poly.pdbx_seq_one_letter_code
_entity_poly.pdbx_strand_id
1 'polypeptide(L)'
;MGGPKKEENPPGGGPTSLFILTEDNPIRKYTRFIIEWPPFEYAVLLTIIANCVVLALEEHLPGGDKTVLAQKLEKTEAYFLCIFCVEASLKILALGLVLHKHSYLRNIWNIMDFFVVVTGFMTQYPQIGPEVDLRTLRAIRVLRPLKLVSGIPSLQVVLKSIIKAMAPLLQIGLLVLFAIVIFAIIGLEFYSGALHKTCYSLEDPNKLVKEGESETPCNTDNILEKAAGSFVCNNTTSMCLEKWEGPNSGITSFDNIGFAMLTVFQCITMEGWTAILYWTNDALGSGWNWIYFVPLIVIGSFFMLNLVLGVLSGEFSNERNRVERRMEFQKCRFRAMFQTAMVSYLDWITQAEEVILAEERTTEEEKMHIMEARRRNAAKRKKLKSLGKSKSTDTEEEEAEEDYGDDGYLKTRSKPQGSCTGFWRAEKRFRFWIRHTVKTQWFYWFVIVLVFLNTVCVAVEHYGQPSFLTEFLYYAEFIFLGLFMSEMFIKMYALGPRIYFESSFNRFDCVVISGSIFEVIWSEVKGGSFGLSVLRALRLLRIFKVTKYWSSLRNLVISLLNSMRSIISLLFLLFLFILIFALLGMQLFGGQFNLPGGTPETNFNTFPIALLTVFQILTGEDWNEVMYQGIISQGGAQKGMIYSIYFIVLVLFGNYTLLNVFLAIAVDNLANAQELTAAEEEQVEEDKEKQLQELEKEMEALQADGVHVENGDGAVAPSKSKGKKKEEEKKEEEEVTEGPKPMLPYSSMFILSPTNPIRRGAHWVVNLPYFDFFIMVVISMSSIALAAEDPVRENSRRNKILNYFDYAFTGVFTIEMLLKIVDLGVILHPGSYLREFWNIMDAVVVICAAVSFGFDMSGSSAGQNLSTIKSLRVLRVLRPLKTIKRVPKLKAVFDCVVNSLKNVVNILIVYILFQFIFSVIGVQLFNGKFFHCTDESKHTSAECQ
;
A
#
# COMPACT_ATOMS: atom_id res chain seq x y z
N MET A 1 13.18 -36.54 8.87
CA MET A 1 13.52 -37.05 7.52
C MET A 1 14.91 -37.64 7.60
N GLY A 2 15.07 -38.89 7.14
CA GLY A 2 16.37 -39.55 7.06
C GLY A 2 17.35 -38.70 6.25
N GLY A 3 18.59 -38.63 6.75
CA GLY A 3 19.68 -37.96 6.05
C GLY A 3 19.87 -38.53 4.64
N PRO A 4 20.43 -37.75 3.71
CA PRO A 4 20.63 -38.21 2.35
C PRO A 4 21.51 -39.46 2.39
N LYS A 5 20.96 -40.60 1.98
CA LYS A 5 21.77 -41.76 1.60
C LYS A 5 22.70 -41.26 0.51
N LYS A 6 24.00 -41.27 0.77
CA LYS A 6 25.01 -41.23 -0.28
C LYS A 6 24.70 -42.40 -1.21
N GLU A 7 24.21 -42.12 -2.40
CA GLU A 7 24.25 -43.10 -3.49
C GLU A 7 25.73 -43.44 -3.69
N GLU A 8 26.10 -44.67 -3.38
CA GLU A 8 27.38 -45.24 -3.80
C GLU A 8 27.34 -45.31 -5.34
N ASN A 9 28.04 -44.39 -5.99
CA ASN A 9 28.30 -44.49 -7.42
C ASN A 9 29.10 -45.78 -7.68
N PRO A 10 28.73 -46.60 -8.69
CA PRO A 10 29.50 -47.77 -9.05
C PRO A 10 30.91 -47.36 -9.57
N PRO A 11 31.92 -48.24 -9.46
CA PRO A 11 33.27 -47.95 -9.92
C PRO A 11 33.29 -48.05 -11.45
N GLY A 12 33.00 -46.95 -12.12
CA GLY A 12 32.96 -46.88 -13.58
C GLY A 12 32.41 -45.55 -14.07
N GLY A 13 33.31 -44.57 -14.22
CA GLY A 13 33.17 -43.38 -15.06
C GLY A 13 31.90 -42.56 -14.84
N GLY A 14 32.00 -41.52 -14.01
CA GLY A 14 31.04 -40.42 -14.04
C GLY A 14 30.85 -39.89 -15.47
N PRO A 15 29.68 -39.31 -15.77
CA PRO A 15 29.30 -38.90 -17.12
C PRO A 15 30.34 -37.97 -17.79
N THR A 16 30.74 -38.24 -19.04
CA THR A 16 31.73 -37.42 -19.78
C THR A 16 31.11 -36.12 -20.30
N SER A 17 31.78 -34.98 -20.11
CA SER A 17 31.34 -33.73 -20.76
C SER A 17 31.80 -33.72 -22.22
N LEU A 18 30.89 -33.31 -23.13
CA LEU A 18 31.10 -33.27 -24.59
C LEU A 18 31.62 -34.59 -25.20
N PHE A 19 31.33 -35.74 -24.57
CA PHE A 19 31.81 -37.07 -24.96
C PHE A 19 33.34 -37.30 -24.88
N ILE A 20 34.12 -36.30 -24.46
CA ILE A 20 35.61 -36.35 -24.50
C ILE A 20 36.21 -36.23 -23.10
N LEU A 21 35.57 -35.52 -22.17
CA LEU A 21 36.16 -35.14 -20.89
C LEU A 21 35.55 -35.96 -19.73
N THR A 22 36.29 -36.95 -19.24
CA THR A 22 35.98 -37.67 -17.98
C THR A 22 36.13 -36.76 -16.76
N GLU A 23 35.54 -37.13 -15.61
CA GLU A 23 35.61 -36.32 -14.37
C GLU A 23 37.05 -36.12 -13.87
N ASP A 24 37.95 -37.06 -14.17
CA ASP A 24 39.37 -37.00 -13.81
C ASP A 24 40.21 -36.13 -14.75
N ASN A 25 39.64 -35.63 -15.86
CA ASN A 25 40.40 -34.80 -16.79
C ASN A 25 40.77 -33.46 -16.12
N PRO A 26 42.06 -33.07 -16.11
CA PRO A 26 42.51 -31.86 -15.44
C PRO A 26 41.77 -30.61 -15.94
N ILE A 27 41.47 -30.53 -17.25
CA ILE A 27 40.77 -29.40 -17.85
C ILE A 27 39.39 -29.24 -17.19
N ARG A 28 38.59 -30.31 -17.16
CA ARG A 28 37.25 -30.29 -16.56
C ARG A 28 37.29 -29.96 -15.07
N LYS A 29 38.28 -30.50 -14.35
CA LYS A 29 38.48 -30.24 -12.91
C LYS A 29 38.83 -28.78 -12.62
N TYR A 30 39.75 -28.19 -13.38
CA TYR A 30 40.08 -26.76 -13.27
C TYR A 30 38.91 -25.87 -13.67
N THR A 31 38.20 -26.18 -14.76
CA THR A 31 37.03 -25.40 -15.17
C THR A 31 35.91 -25.45 -14.13
N ARG A 32 35.69 -26.61 -13.49
CA ARG A 32 34.72 -26.75 -12.40
C ARG A 32 35.12 -25.92 -11.17
N PHE A 33 36.39 -25.95 -10.80
CA PHE A 33 36.93 -25.09 -9.73
C PHE A 33 36.70 -23.60 -10.01
N ILE A 34 36.93 -23.14 -11.25
CA ILE A 34 36.72 -21.73 -11.63
C ILE A 34 35.25 -21.33 -11.52
N ILE A 35 34.31 -22.18 -11.93
CA ILE A 35 32.86 -21.87 -11.88
C ILE A 35 32.34 -21.86 -10.44
N GLU A 36 32.82 -22.77 -9.59
CA GLU A 36 32.45 -22.83 -8.18
C GLU A 36 33.14 -21.75 -7.33
N TRP A 37 34.05 -20.96 -7.94
CA TRP A 37 34.79 -19.91 -7.23
C TRP A 37 33.90 -18.66 -7.03
N PRO A 38 33.62 -18.23 -5.78
CA PRO A 38 32.70 -17.12 -5.52
C PRO A 38 33.08 -15.79 -6.21
N PRO A 39 34.37 -15.40 -6.33
CA PRO A 39 34.75 -14.20 -7.07
C PRO A 39 34.37 -14.24 -8.56
N PHE A 40 34.33 -15.41 -9.18
CA PHE A 40 33.91 -15.55 -10.59
C PHE A 40 32.42 -15.22 -10.73
N GLU A 41 31.58 -15.66 -9.80
CA GLU A 41 30.15 -15.34 -9.76
C GLU A 41 29.93 -13.82 -9.58
N TYR A 42 30.64 -13.18 -8.64
CA TYR A 42 30.57 -11.73 -8.45
C TYR A 42 31.07 -10.95 -9.68
N ALA A 43 32.11 -11.41 -10.36
CA ALA A 43 32.63 -10.78 -11.57
C ALA A 43 31.63 -10.85 -12.74
N VAL A 44 30.96 -12.00 -12.93
CA VAL A 44 29.89 -12.15 -13.92
C VAL A 44 28.71 -11.24 -13.58
N LEU A 45 28.28 -11.20 -12.31
CA LEU A 45 27.19 -10.33 -11.85
C LEU A 45 27.51 -8.85 -12.09
N LEU A 46 28.71 -8.39 -11.72
CA LEU A 46 29.16 -7.02 -11.98
C LEU A 46 29.17 -6.70 -13.49
N THR A 47 29.57 -7.67 -14.32
CA THR A 47 29.57 -7.53 -15.77
C THR A 47 28.15 -7.38 -16.32
N ILE A 48 27.18 -8.14 -15.79
CA ILE A 48 25.76 -8.02 -16.15
C ILE A 48 25.26 -6.62 -15.78
N ILE A 49 25.53 -6.15 -14.55
CA ILE A 49 25.12 -4.82 -14.08
C ILE A 49 25.75 -3.73 -14.96
N ALA A 50 27.04 -3.82 -15.26
CA ALA A 50 27.73 -2.89 -16.14
C ALA A 50 27.11 -2.88 -17.55
N ASN A 51 26.72 -4.05 -18.08
CA ASN A 51 26.04 -4.12 -19.37
C ASN A 51 24.65 -3.47 -19.34
N CYS A 52 23.89 -3.66 -18.26
CA CYS A 52 22.59 -2.98 -18.07
C CYS A 52 22.75 -1.46 -18.02
N VAL A 53 23.78 -0.95 -17.32
CA VAL A 53 24.09 0.48 -17.27
C VAL A 53 24.45 1.02 -18.66
N VAL A 54 25.22 0.28 -19.44
CA VAL A 54 25.56 0.64 -20.82
C VAL A 54 24.31 0.75 -21.69
N LEU A 55 23.38 -0.21 -21.59
CA LEU A 55 22.10 -0.16 -22.31
C LEU A 55 21.23 1.03 -21.87
N ALA A 56 21.25 1.37 -20.58
CA ALA A 56 20.51 2.52 -20.03
C ALA A 56 21.09 3.88 -20.43
N LEU A 57 22.39 3.95 -20.73
CA LEU A 57 23.05 5.18 -21.19
C LEU A 57 22.88 5.43 -22.70
N GLU A 58 22.29 4.50 -23.44
CA GLU A 58 22.06 4.62 -24.88
C GLU A 58 20.86 5.54 -25.18
N GLU A 59 21.13 6.69 -25.77
CA GLU A 59 20.11 7.65 -26.23
C GLU A 59 19.73 7.37 -27.70
N HIS A 60 18.43 7.29 -27.97
CA HIS A 60 17.90 6.99 -29.30
C HIS A 60 17.38 8.28 -29.96
N LEU A 61 17.99 8.66 -31.09
CA LEU A 61 17.63 9.85 -31.85
C LEU A 61 16.76 9.49 -33.08
N PRO A 62 15.92 10.43 -33.55
CA PRO A 62 15.12 10.25 -34.75
C PRO A 62 15.98 10.07 -36.02
N GLY A 63 15.41 9.45 -37.05
CA GLY A 63 16.09 9.28 -38.35
C GLY A 63 17.28 8.31 -38.34
N GLY A 64 17.51 7.58 -37.25
CA GLY A 64 18.64 6.66 -37.11
C GLY A 64 19.97 7.34 -36.81
N ASP A 65 19.95 8.62 -36.42
CA ASP A 65 21.13 9.34 -35.96
C ASP A 65 21.62 8.79 -34.61
N LYS A 66 22.91 9.01 -34.30
CA LYS A 66 23.55 8.49 -33.10
C LYS A 66 24.52 9.48 -32.50
N THR A 67 24.45 9.68 -31.19
CA THR A 67 25.42 10.47 -30.44
C THR A 67 26.80 9.81 -30.46
N VAL A 68 27.86 10.62 -30.30
CA VAL A 68 29.25 10.11 -30.16
C VAL A 68 29.38 9.14 -28.99
N LEU A 69 28.61 9.37 -27.92
CA LEU A 69 28.54 8.48 -26.77
C LEU A 69 27.92 7.13 -27.15
N ALA A 70 26.76 7.12 -27.82
CA ALA A 70 26.09 5.90 -28.29
C ALA A 70 27.00 5.05 -29.21
N GLN A 71 27.71 5.67 -30.15
CA GLN A 71 28.66 4.97 -31.01
C GLN A 71 29.82 4.31 -30.23
N LYS A 72 30.27 4.93 -29.12
CA LYS A 72 31.28 4.33 -28.24
C LYS A 72 30.69 3.19 -27.42
N LEU A 73 29.47 3.33 -26.91
CA LEU A 73 28.75 2.29 -26.17
C LEU A 73 28.53 1.05 -27.04
N GLU A 74 28.18 1.18 -28.32
CA GLU A 74 28.02 0.03 -29.23
C GLU A 74 29.31 -0.79 -29.38
N LYS A 75 30.49 -0.14 -29.41
CA LYS A 75 31.78 -0.86 -29.41
C LYS A 75 31.99 -1.66 -28.14
N THR A 76 31.41 -1.22 -27.00
CA THR A 76 31.53 -1.96 -25.74
C THR A 76 30.75 -3.27 -25.73
N GLU A 77 29.73 -3.42 -26.57
CA GLU A 77 28.90 -4.63 -26.64
C GLU A 77 29.70 -5.88 -27.04
N ALA A 78 30.70 -5.74 -27.91
CA ALA A 78 31.56 -6.84 -28.30
C ALA A 78 32.38 -7.38 -27.11
N TYR A 79 32.82 -6.53 -26.19
CA TYR A 79 33.52 -6.96 -24.98
C TYR A 79 32.59 -7.73 -24.04
N PHE A 80 31.36 -7.25 -23.81
CA PHE A 80 30.38 -7.96 -22.99
C PHE A 80 30.00 -9.32 -23.58
N LEU A 81 29.78 -9.40 -24.89
CA LEU A 81 29.49 -10.66 -25.58
C LEU A 81 30.64 -11.66 -25.43
N CYS A 82 31.90 -11.18 -25.55
CA CYS A 82 33.07 -12.03 -25.36
C CYS A 82 33.12 -12.62 -23.94
N ILE A 83 32.88 -11.80 -22.91
CA ILE A 83 32.87 -12.27 -21.51
C ILE A 83 31.76 -13.32 -21.30
N PHE A 84 30.55 -13.09 -21.82
CA PHE A 84 29.45 -14.06 -21.72
C PHE A 84 29.71 -15.34 -22.52
N CYS A 85 30.42 -15.25 -23.64
CA CYS A 85 30.84 -16.42 -24.41
C CYS A 85 31.84 -17.28 -23.62
N VAL A 86 32.81 -16.64 -22.94
CA VAL A 86 33.77 -17.34 -22.08
C VAL A 86 33.04 -18.01 -20.91
N GLU A 87 32.14 -17.29 -20.24
CA GLU A 87 31.29 -17.82 -19.18
C GLU A 87 30.52 -19.07 -19.62
N ALA A 88 29.80 -18.99 -20.74
CA ALA A 88 29.03 -20.10 -21.29
C ALA A 88 29.93 -21.27 -21.68
N SER A 89 31.08 -21.01 -22.29
CA SER A 89 32.04 -22.05 -22.71
C SER A 89 32.62 -22.80 -21.51
N LEU A 90 33.00 -22.08 -20.45
CA LEU A 90 33.48 -22.69 -19.20
C LEU A 90 32.37 -23.56 -18.59
N LYS A 91 31.13 -23.05 -18.49
CA LYS A 91 29.99 -23.81 -17.96
C LYS A 91 29.70 -25.08 -18.77
N ILE A 92 29.77 -25.02 -20.10
CA ILE A 92 29.58 -26.19 -20.98
C ILE A 92 30.69 -27.23 -20.80
N LEU A 93 31.96 -26.80 -20.65
CA LEU A 93 33.10 -27.70 -20.44
C LEU A 93 33.02 -28.43 -19.09
N ALA A 94 32.56 -27.75 -18.03
CA ALA A 94 32.41 -28.34 -16.70
C ALA A 94 31.20 -29.29 -16.57
N LEU A 95 30.02 -28.84 -17.05
CA LEU A 95 28.72 -29.51 -16.83
C LEU A 95 28.31 -30.45 -17.97
N GLY A 96 28.89 -30.30 -19.16
CA GLY A 96 28.44 -30.97 -20.39
C GLY A 96 27.18 -30.33 -20.98
N LEU A 97 26.87 -30.65 -22.24
CA LEU A 97 25.88 -29.92 -23.03
C LEU A 97 24.41 -30.30 -22.73
N VAL A 98 23.97 -31.55 -23.01
CA VAL A 98 22.53 -31.96 -22.95
C VAL A 98 22.25 -33.27 -22.19
N LEU A 99 23.16 -34.23 -22.24
CA LEU A 99 22.82 -35.66 -22.02
C LEU A 99 22.59 -36.03 -20.55
N HIS A 100 23.21 -35.33 -19.60
CA HIS A 100 23.13 -35.68 -18.18
C HIS A 100 22.14 -34.79 -17.43
N LYS A 101 21.63 -35.29 -16.30
CA LYS A 101 20.62 -34.60 -15.48
C LYS A 101 21.11 -33.23 -14.99
N HIS A 102 22.42 -33.06 -14.80
CA HIS A 102 23.07 -31.83 -14.39
C HIS A 102 23.80 -31.10 -15.54
N SER A 103 23.45 -31.40 -16.80
CA SER A 103 24.04 -30.74 -17.97
C SER A 103 23.55 -29.30 -18.13
N TYR A 104 24.37 -28.48 -18.79
CA TYR A 104 24.18 -27.04 -18.96
C TYR A 104 22.79 -26.69 -19.51
N LEU A 105 22.39 -27.24 -20.67
CA LEU A 105 21.12 -26.90 -21.33
C LEU A 105 19.88 -27.54 -20.69
N ARG A 106 20.00 -28.34 -19.62
CA ARG A 106 18.83 -28.82 -18.87
C ARG A 106 18.38 -27.84 -17.78
N ASN A 107 19.23 -26.88 -17.42
CA ASN A 107 18.87 -25.82 -16.49
C ASN A 107 18.26 -24.65 -17.29
N ILE A 108 17.01 -24.29 -16.96
CA ILE A 108 16.24 -23.22 -17.64
C ILE A 108 17.02 -21.90 -17.67
N TRP A 109 17.77 -21.58 -16.61
CA TRP A 109 18.56 -20.36 -16.52
C TRP A 109 19.76 -20.36 -17.47
N ASN A 110 20.44 -21.50 -17.59
CA ASN A 110 21.54 -21.66 -18.53
C ASN A 110 21.06 -21.65 -19.99
N ILE A 111 19.84 -22.13 -20.28
CA ILE A 111 19.23 -22.02 -21.62
C ILE A 111 19.05 -20.55 -21.98
N MET A 112 18.58 -19.72 -21.04
CA MET A 112 18.44 -18.27 -21.25
C MET A 112 19.79 -17.61 -21.50
N ASP A 113 20.80 -17.92 -20.68
CA ASP A 113 22.17 -17.42 -20.85
C ASP A 113 22.74 -17.80 -22.23
N PHE A 114 22.53 -19.05 -22.65
CA PHE A 114 22.95 -19.56 -23.96
C PHE A 114 22.25 -18.84 -25.10
N PHE A 115 20.93 -18.67 -25.01
CA PHE A 115 20.15 -17.96 -26.02
C PHE A 115 20.65 -16.53 -26.22
N VAL A 116 20.90 -15.79 -25.13
CA VAL A 116 21.44 -14.42 -25.15
C VAL A 116 22.80 -14.35 -25.85
N VAL A 117 23.67 -15.34 -25.64
CA VAL A 117 24.98 -15.41 -26.29
C VAL A 117 24.83 -15.71 -27.79
N VAL A 118 24.00 -16.70 -28.15
CA VAL A 118 23.76 -17.10 -29.55
C VAL A 118 23.16 -15.94 -30.35
N THR A 119 22.12 -15.29 -29.85
CA THR A 119 21.49 -14.15 -30.54
C THR A 119 22.45 -12.97 -30.63
N GLY A 120 23.30 -12.74 -29.62
CA GLY A 120 24.34 -11.71 -29.66
C GLY A 120 25.42 -11.95 -30.72
N PHE A 121 25.77 -13.21 -31.01
CA PHE A 121 26.64 -13.53 -32.15
C PHE A 121 25.91 -13.34 -33.48
N MET A 122 24.63 -13.72 -33.58
CA MET A 122 23.83 -13.53 -34.80
C MET A 122 23.74 -12.06 -35.21
N THR A 123 23.66 -11.12 -34.25
CA THR A 123 23.61 -9.68 -34.55
C THR A 123 24.95 -9.09 -35.03
N GLN A 124 26.07 -9.77 -34.78
CA GLN A 124 27.40 -9.34 -35.26
C GLN A 124 27.72 -9.76 -36.70
N TYR A 125 26.90 -10.62 -37.33
CA TYR A 125 27.07 -11.03 -38.72
C TYR A 125 26.12 -10.24 -39.64
N PRO A 126 26.57 -9.13 -40.27
CA PRO A 126 25.71 -8.24 -41.05
C PRO A 126 25.31 -8.76 -42.45
N GLN A 127 25.52 -10.04 -42.77
CA GLN A 127 25.32 -10.57 -44.15
C GLN A 127 23.99 -11.30 -44.40
N ILE A 128 23.03 -11.29 -43.47
CA ILE A 128 21.74 -11.97 -43.65
C ILE A 128 20.70 -11.01 -44.25
N GLY A 129 20.83 -10.70 -45.55
CA GLY A 129 19.77 -10.16 -46.42
C GLY A 129 19.23 -8.74 -46.14
N PRO A 130 18.67 -8.05 -47.17
CA PRO A 130 18.11 -6.70 -47.03
C PRO A 130 16.69 -6.63 -46.42
N GLU A 131 16.03 -7.76 -46.15
CA GLU A 131 14.63 -7.79 -45.64
C GLU A 131 14.50 -8.12 -44.14
N VAL A 132 15.58 -8.53 -43.45
CA VAL A 132 15.51 -8.81 -42.01
C VAL A 132 15.81 -7.54 -41.24
N ASP A 133 14.79 -7.00 -40.59
CA ASP A 133 14.89 -5.77 -39.82
C ASP A 133 15.77 -5.99 -38.57
N LEU A 134 17.07 -5.73 -38.71
CA LEU A 134 18.11 -5.97 -37.69
C LEU A 134 17.79 -5.29 -36.34
N ARG A 135 16.88 -4.31 -36.33
CA ARG A 135 16.33 -3.66 -35.12
C ARG A 135 15.65 -4.67 -34.19
N THR A 136 14.86 -5.59 -34.74
CA THR A 136 14.15 -6.63 -33.96
C THR A 136 15.12 -7.60 -33.29
N LEU A 137 16.21 -7.98 -33.97
CA LEU A 137 17.26 -8.82 -33.41
C LEU A 137 18.11 -8.06 -32.37
N ARG A 138 18.33 -6.75 -32.57
CA ARG A 138 18.95 -5.89 -31.55
C ARG A 138 18.08 -5.78 -30.31
N ALA A 139 16.75 -5.74 -30.43
CA ALA A 139 15.86 -5.71 -29.27
C ALA A 139 16.03 -6.93 -28.34
N ILE A 140 16.49 -8.07 -28.84
CA ILE A 140 16.78 -9.28 -28.03
C ILE A 140 17.91 -9.02 -27.01
N ARG A 141 18.79 -8.04 -27.24
CA ARG A 141 19.84 -7.64 -26.27
C ARG A 141 19.25 -7.17 -24.94
N VAL A 142 17.98 -6.76 -24.94
CA VAL A 142 17.23 -6.33 -23.76
C VAL A 142 16.84 -7.47 -22.82
N LEU A 143 17.06 -8.73 -23.22
CA LEU A 143 16.89 -9.89 -22.34
C LEU A 143 18.12 -10.12 -21.43
N ARG A 144 19.26 -9.43 -21.67
CA ARG A 144 20.48 -9.56 -20.84
C ARG A 144 20.28 -9.21 -19.35
N PRO A 145 19.49 -8.19 -18.97
CA PRO A 145 19.14 -7.94 -17.56
C PRO A 145 18.46 -9.13 -16.87
N LEU A 146 17.78 -10.04 -17.60
CA LEU A 146 17.21 -11.26 -17.01
C LEU A 146 18.29 -12.22 -16.48
N LYS A 147 19.55 -12.13 -16.96
CA LYS A 147 20.67 -12.86 -16.37
C LYS A 147 20.94 -12.45 -14.91
N LEU A 148 20.48 -11.28 -14.48
CA LEU A 148 20.56 -10.88 -13.07
C LEU A 148 19.68 -11.78 -12.18
N VAL A 149 18.58 -12.32 -12.73
CA VAL A 149 17.74 -13.32 -12.04
C VAL A 149 18.48 -14.65 -11.93
N SER A 150 19.23 -15.07 -12.95
CA SER A 150 20.02 -16.31 -12.89
C SER A 150 21.19 -16.20 -11.91
N GLY A 151 21.77 -15.00 -11.73
CA GLY A 151 22.85 -14.75 -10.77
C GLY A 151 22.42 -14.53 -9.31
N ILE A 152 21.15 -14.25 -9.03
CA ILE A 152 20.67 -13.97 -7.66
C ILE A 152 19.69 -15.07 -7.19
N PRO A 153 20.08 -15.96 -6.27
CA PRO A 153 19.24 -17.09 -5.84
C PRO A 153 17.89 -16.68 -5.24
N SER A 154 17.84 -15.57 -4.50
CA SER A 154 16.58 -15.07 -3.92
C SER A 154 15.56 -14.71 -5.00
N LEU A 155 15.99 -14.09 -6.10
CA LEU A 155 15.11 -13.76 -7.23
C LEU A 155 14.56 -14.99 -7.93
N GLN A 156 15.35 -16.06 -8.07
CA GLN A 156 14.89 -17.31 -8.66
C GLN A 156 13.73 -17.92 -7.86
N VAL A 157 13.82 -17.86 -6.53
CA VAL A 157 12.76 -18.35 -5.65
C VAL A 157 11.49 -17.51 -5.83
N VAL A 158 11.62 -16.18 -5.85
CA VAL A 158 10.47 -15.28 -6.04
C VAL A 158 9.82 -15.48 -7.42
N LEU A 159 10.59 -15.51 -8.50
CA LEU A 159 10.05 -15.71 -9.85
C LEU A 159 9.36 -17.07 -9.99
N LYS A 160 9.95 -18.14 -9.44
CA LYS A 160 9.35 -19.47 -9.46
C LYS A 160 8.02 -19.51 -8.71
N SER A 161 7.90 -18.79 -7.60
CA SER A 161 6.64 -18.64 -6.86
C SER A 161 5.58 -17.91 -7.68
N ILE A 162 5.95 -16.82 -8.37
CA ILE A 162 5.04 -16.08 -9.26
C ILE A 162 4.57 -16.95 -10.43
N ILE A 163 5.48 -17.65 -11.12
CA ILE A 163 5.11 -18.53 -12.25
C ILE A 163 4.14 -19.63 -11.80
N LYS A 164 4.34 -20.20 -10.60
CA LYS A 164 3.43 -21.20 -10.04
C LYS A 164 2.04 -20.61 -9.75
N ALA A 165 1.96 -19.36 -9.29
CA ALA A 165 0.70 -18.65 -9.06
C ALA A 165 -0.03 -18.23 -10.36
N MET A 166 0.67 -18.20 -11.50
CA MET A 166 0.09 -17.82 -12.79
C MET A 166 -0.83 -18.89 -13.40
N ALA A 167 -0.57 -20.17 -13.14
CA ALA A 167 -1.32 -21.29 -13.71
C ALA A 167 -2.86 -21.23 -13.45
N PRO A 168 -3.36 -21.01 -12.22
CA PRO A 168 -4.80 -20.88 -11.97
C PRO A 168 -5.40 -19.62 -12.62
N LEU A 169 -4.61 -18.53 -12.76
CA LEU A 169 -5.06 -17.30 -13.42
C LEU A 169 -5.25 -17.44 -14.92
N LEU A 170 -4.54 -18.37 -15.57
CA LEU A 170 -4.70 -18.60 -17.00
C LEU A 170 -6.14 -19.00 -17.35
N GLN A 171 -6.85 -19.70 -16.46
CA GLN A 171 -8.26 -20.03 -16.64
C GLN A 171 -9.16 -18.79 -16.59
N ILE A 172 -8.88 -17.86 -15.68
CA ILE A 172 -9.60 -16.58 -15.61
C ILE A 172 -9.26 -15.71 -16.83
N GLY A 173 -7.99 -15.66 -17.23
CA GLY A 173 -7.55 -14.96 -18.44
C GLY A 173 -8.27 -15.46 -19.69
N LEU A 174 -8.52 -16.76 -19.79
CA LEU A 174 -9.33 -17.34 -20.87
C LEU A 174 -10.80 -16.89 -20.80
N LEU A 175 -11.39 -16.82 -19.61
CA LEU A 175 -12.75 -16.31 -19.41
C LEU A 175 -12.85 -14.82 -19.79
N VAL A 176 -11.86 -14.00 -19.40
CA VAL A 176 -11.78 -12.58 -19.75
C VAL A 176 -11.64 -12.41 -21.25
N LEU A 177 -10.76 -13.18 -21.90
CA LEU A 177 -10.61 -13.15 -23.36
C LEU A 177 -11.94 -13.52 -24.06
N PHE A 178 -12.65 -14.52 -23.57
CA PHE A 178 -13.95 -14.91 -24.11
C PHE A 178 -14.99 -13.78 -23.96
N ALA A 179 -15.02 -13.12 -22.79
CA ALA A 179 -15.90 -11.97 -22.57
C ALA A 179 -15.56 -10.78 -23.50
N ILE A 180 -14.26 -10.47 -23.69
CA ILE A 180 -13.80 -9.45 -24.63
C ILE A 180 -14.30 -9.75 -26.05
N VAL A 181 -14.18 -11.00 -26.51
CA VAL A 181 -14.64 -11.39 -27.84
C VAL A 181 -16.15 -11.22 -27.99
N ILE A 182 -16.95 -11.61 -26.98
CA ILE A 182 -18.42 -11.41 -27.02
C ILE A 182 -18.77 -9.93 -27.16
N PHE A 183 -18.22 -9.08 -26.29
CA PHE A 183 -18.51 -7.65 -26.34
C PHE A 183 -17.96 -6.99 -27.61
N ALA A 184 -16.80 -7.43 -28.12
CA ALA A 184 -16.25 -6.93 -29.38
C ALA A 184 -17.16 -7.27 -30.58
N ILE A 185 -17.76 -8.47 -30.61
CA ILE A 185 -18.73 -8.83 -31.65
C ILE A 185 -20.00 -7.98 -31.53
N ILE A 186 -20.54 -7.80 -30.32
CA ILE A 186 -21.73 -6.96 -30.11
C ILE A 186 -21.44 -5.49 -30.50
N GLY A 187 -20.28 -4.97 -30.11
CA GLY A 187 -19.84 -3.61 -30.45
C GLY A 187 -19.64 -3.41 -31.95
N LEU A 188 -19.04 -4.39 -32.64
CA LEU A 188 -18.91 -4.42 -34.11
C LEU A 188 -20.29 -4.30 -34.78
N GLU A 189 -21.27 -5.10 -34.37
CA GLU A 189 -22.63 -5.05 -34.94
C GLU A 189 -23.36 -3.71 -34.69
N PHE A 190 -23.12 -3.06 -33.55
CA PHE A 190 -23.80 -1.80 -33.21
C PHE A 190 -23.10 -0.55 -33.76
N TYR A 191 -21.78 -0.57 -33.87
CA TYR A 191 -20.97 0.65 -34.09
C TYR A 191 -20.10 0.61 -35.35
N SER A 192 -20.13 -0.47 -36.14
CA SER A 192 -19.39 -0.57 -37.40
C SER A 192 -19.68 0.63 -38.31
N GLY A 193 -18.63 1.34 -38.71
CA GLY A 193 -18.68 2.50 -39.60
C GLY A 193 -19.26 3.77 -38.99
N ALA A 194 -19.71 3.75 -37.72
CA ALA A 194 -20.37 4.90 -37.10
C ALA A 194 -19.41 6.07 -36.81
N LEU A 195 -18.11 5.79 -36.66
CA LEU A 195 -17.10 6.75 -36.19
C LEU A 195 -16.31 7.44 -37.31
N HIS A 196 -16.78 7.40 -38.57
CA HIS A 196 -16.08 7.99 -39.72
C HIS A 196 -16.57 9.39 -40.14
N LYS A 197 -17.55 9.95 -39.41
CA LYS A 197 -18.13 11.27 -39.69
C LYS A 197 -17.59 12.31 -38.72
N THR A 198 -17.09 13.43 -39.23
CA THR A 198 -16.67 14.59 -38.42
C THR A 198 -16.89 15.90 -39.17
N CYS A 199 -16.60 17.02 -38.51
CA CYS A 199 -16.83 18.37 -39.03
C CYS A 199 -15.65 18.85 -39.89
N TYR A 200 -15.93 19.16 -41.16
CA TYR A 200 -15.00 19.75 -42.12
C TYR A 200 -15.35 21.20 -42.41
N SER A 201 -14.36 22.02 -42.72
CA SER A 201 -14.57 23.44 -43.02
C SER A 201 -15.39 23.64 -44.30
N LEU A 202 -16.27 24.65 -44.30
CA LEU A 202 -16.98 25.09 -45.50
C LEU A 202 -16.04 25.73 -46.54
N GLU A 203 -14.91 26.31 -46.11
CA GLU A 203 -13.94 26.99 -46.98
C GLU A 203 -12.96 26.01 -47.65
N ASP A 204 -12.51 25.00 -46.91
CA ASP A 204 -11.64 23.93 -47.39
C ASP A 204 -12.21 22.55 -46.96
N PRO A 205 -12.85 21.80 -47.86
CA PRO A 205 -13.46 20.50 -47.57
C PRO A 205 -12.49 19.38 -47.18
N ASN A 206 -11.18 19.64 -47.16
CA ASN A 206 -10.15 18.70 -46.69
C ASN A 206 -9.61 19.07 -45.30
N LYS A 207 -10.00 20.22 -44.75
CA LYS A 207 -9.54 20.68 -43.45
C LYS A 207 -10.55 20.33 -42.36
N LEU A 208 -10.10 19.54 -41.39
CA LEU A 208 -10.84 19.22 -40.18
C LEU A 208 -11.01 20.46 -39.31
N VAL A 209 -12.21 20.66 -38.79
CA VAL A 209 -12.52 21.71 -37.81
C VAL A 209 -12.61 21.04 -36.44
N LYS A 210 -11.74 21.46 -35.53
CA LYS A 210 -11.76 20.99 -34.14
C LYS A 210 -12.82 21.77 -33.36
N GLU A 211 -13.62 21.04 -32.59
CA GLU A 211 -14.64 21.61 -31.71
C GLU A 211 -14.15 21.45 -30.27
N GLY A 212 -13.58 22.53 -29.70
CA GLY A 212 -12.82 22.47 -28.45
C GLY A 212 -11.37 22.03 -28.67
N GLU A 213 -10.90 21.05 -27.89
CA GLU A 213 -9.49 20.60 -27.91
C GLU A 213 -9.23 19.40 -28.85
N SER A 214 -10.27 18.69 -29.30
CA SER A 214 -10.13 17.46 -30.10
C SER A 214 -11.12 17.38 -31.26
N GLU A 215 -10.87 16.43 -32.17
CA GLU A 215 -11.76 16.09 -33.28
C GLU A 215 -12.89 15.21 -32.77
N THR A 216 -14.15 15.62 -33.00
CA THR A 216 -15.33 14.92 -32.50
C THR A 216 -16.17 14.32 -33.63
N PRO A 217 -16.79 13.15 -33.42
CA PRO A 217 -17.72 12.59 -34.39
C PRO A 217 -18.96 13.47 -34.55
N CYS A 218 -19.58 13.44 -35.73
CA CYS A 218 -20.85 14.13 -35.99
C CYS A 218 -21.90 13.18 -36.57
N ASN A 219 -23.18 13.48 -36.36
CA ASN A 219 -24.30 12.65 -36.85
C ASN A 219 -24.83 13.15 -38.21
N THR A 220 -25.31 14.40 -38.24
CA THR A 220 -25.94 15.05 -39.40
C THR A 220 -25.79 16.57 -39.31
N ASP A 221 -25.90 17.25 -40.45
CA ASP A 221 -25.93 18.72 -40.54
C ASP A 221 -27.32 19.31 -40.22
N ASN A 222 -28.37 18.48 -40.28
CA ASN A 222 -29.74 18.93 -40.11
C ASN A 222 -30.18 18.80 -38.65
N ILE A 223 -30.32 19.93 -37.97
CA ILE A 223 -30.71 20.00 -36.54
C ILE A 223 -32.06 19.32 -36.28
N LEU A 224 -32.94 19.23 -37.28
CA LEU A 224 -34.27 18.62 -37.16
C LEU A 224 -34.26 17.09 -37.24
N GLU A 225 -33.25 16.50 -37.88
CA GLU A 225 -33.12 15.04 -38.07
C GLU A 225 -32.15 14.41 -37.07
N LYS A 226 -31.49 15.23 -36.25
CA LYS A 226 -30.50 14.76 -35.28
C LYS A 226 -31.12 13.81 -34.26
N ALA A 227 -30.40 12.74 -33.94
CA ALA A 227 -30.73 11.90 -32.81
C ALA A 227 -30.63 12.70 -31.50
N ALA A 228 -31.45 12.36 -30.51
CA ALA A 228 -31.40 13.04 -29.22
C ALA A 228 -30.02 12.85 -28.57
N GLY A 229 -29.33 13.97 -28.30
CA GLY A 229 -28.00 13.97 -27.71
C GLY A 229 -26.85 13.68 -28.67
N SER A 230 -27.07 13.61 -29.99
CA SER A 230 -25.99 13.53 -30.97
C SER A 230 -25.41 14.90 -31.30
N PHE A 231 -24.16 14.91 -31.78
CA PHE A 231 -23.44 16.12 -32.13
C PHE A 231 -23.77 16.58 -33.55
N VAL A 232 -23.89 17.90 -33.72
CA VAL A 232 -24.15 18.57 -35.00
C VAL A 232 -23.11 19.67 -35.16
N CYS A 233 -22.45 19.68 -36.31
CA CYS A 233 -21.44 20.67 -36.67
C CYS A 233 -22.05 22.08 -36.69
N ASN A 234 -21.25 23.11 -36.50
CA ASN A 234 -21.74 24.47 -36.64
C ASN A 234 -21.99 24.81 -38.12
N ASN A 235 -23.27 24.92 -38.49
CA ASN A 235 -23.73 25.15 -39.86
C ASN A 235 -23.12 26.40 -40.55
N THR A 236 -22.53 27.35 -39.82
CA THR A 236 -21.88 28.53 -40.41
C THR A 236 -20.40 28.34 -40.73
N THR A 237 -19.73 27.36 -40.12
CA THR A 237 -18.27 27.17 -40.23
C THR A 237 -17.89 25.79 -40.75
N SER A 238 -18.72 24.77 -40.49
CA SER A 238 -18.41 23.38 -40.79
C SER A 238 -19.61 22.56 -41.26
N MET A 239 -19.32 21.47 -41.97
CA MET A 239 -20.28 20.46 -42.43
C MET A 239 -19.81 19.05 -42.04
N CYS A 240 -20.75 18.15 -41.79
CA CYS A 240 -20.52 16.79 -41.35
C CYS A 240 -20.25 15.88 -42.56
N LEU A 241 -19.02 15.36 -42.69
CA LEU A 241 -18.64 14.50 -43.81
C LEU A 241 -18.05 13.16 -43.33
N GLU A 242 -18.40 12.09 -44.04
CA GLU A 242 -17.90 10.73 -43.85
C GLU A 242 -16.56 10.53 -44.59
N LYS A 243 -15.51 11.22 -44.12
CA LYS A 243 -14.15 11.15 -44.67
C LYS A 243 -13.08 10.93 -43.60
N TRP A 244 -13.48 10.85 -42.34
CA TRP A 244 -12.57 10.79 -41.22
C TRP A 244 -12.10 9.37 -40.97
N GLU A 245 -10.81 9.19 -40.72
CA GLU A 245 -10.25 7.89 -40.36
C GLU A 245 -10.81 7.37 -39.04
N GLY A 246 -11.23 8.27 -38.15
CA GLY A 246 -11.86 7.98 -36.86
C GLY A 246 -11.06 8.51 -35.68
N PRO A 247 -11.58 8.37 -34.45
CA PRO A 247 -10.92 8.87 -33.24
C PRO A 247 -9.53 8.26 -33.05
N ASN A 248 -8.60 9.07 -32.51
CA ASN A 248 -7.21 8.67 -32.26
C ASN A 248 -6.51 8.10 -33.51
N SER A 249 -6.65 8.77 -34.66
CA SER A 249 -6.11 8.32 -35.96
C SER A 249 -6.61 6.94 -36.40
N GLY A 250 -7.90 6.66 -36.19
CA GLY A 250 -8.56 5.41 -36.58
C GLY A 250 -8.22 4.18 -35.74
N ILE A 251 -7.50 4.35 -34.62
CA ILE A 251 -7.16 3.24 -33.71
C ILE A 251 -8.38 2.79 -32.91
N THR A 252 -9.18 3.75 -32.44
CA THR A 252 -10.37 3.49 -31.63
C THR A 252 -11.56 3.32 -32.56
N SER A 253 -11.78 2.10 -33.03
CA SER A 253 -12.84 1.76 -33.98
C SER A 253 -13.48 0.41 -33.70
N PHE A 254 -14.70 0.24 -34.22
CA PHE A 254 -15.45 -1.00 -34.16
C PHE A 254 -15.60 -1.64 -35.56
N ASP A 255 -14.75 -1.29 -36.53
CA ASP A 255 -14.95 -1.71 -37.92
C ASP A 255 -14.40 -3.11 -38.22
N ASN A 256 -13.41 -3.55 -37.43
CA ASN A 256 -12.88 -4.91 -37.51
C ASN A 256 -12.78 -5.51 -36.12
N ILE A 257 -12.86 -6.85 -36.05
CA ILE A 257 -12.78 -7.57 -34.78
C ILE A 257 -11.50 -7.24 -33.98
N GLY A 258 -10.37 -7.01 -34.65
CA GLY A 258 -9.11 -6.63 -33.99
C GLY A 258 -9.19 -5.27 -33.27
N PHE A 259 -9.68 -4.24 -33.96
CA PHE A 259 -9.86 -2.90 -33.37
C PHE A 259 -10.97 -2.90 -32.30
N ALA A 260 -12.05 -3.64 -32.53
CA ALA A 260 -13.12 -3.81 -31.55
C ALA A 260 -12.62 -4.51 -30.28
N MET A 261 -11.80 -5.56 -30.40
CA MET A 261 -11.18 -6.22 -29.24
C MET A 261 -10.24 -5.28 -28.48
N LEU A 262 -9.44 -4.46 -29.18
CA LEU A 262 -8.55 -3.49 -28.54
C LEU A 262 -9.34 -2.40 -27.79
N THR A 263 -10.38 -1.87 -28.43
CA THR A 263 -11.28 -0.86 -27.85
C THR A 263 -12.04 -1.41 -26.64
N VAL A 264 -12.54 -2.64 -26.72
CA VAL A 264 -13.19 -3.32 -25.58
C VAL A 264 -12.20 -3.61 -24.46
N PHE A 265 -10.98 -4.05 -24.78
CA PHE A 265 -9.92 -4.24 -23.80
C PHE A 265 -9.63 -2.92 -23.06
N GLN A 266 -9.49 -1.82 -23.78
CA GLN A 266 -9.33 -0.50 -23.18
C GLN A 266 -10.49 -0.16 -22.23
N CYS A 267 -11.75 -0.35 -22.66
CA CYS A 267 -12.90 -0.11 -21.80
C CYS A 267 -12.87 -0.96 -20.51
N ILE A 268 -12.51 -2.24 -20.62
CA ILE A 268 -12.44 -3.16 -19.47
C ILE A 268 -11.35 -2.74 -18.47
N THR A 269 -10.27 -2.12 -18.92
CA THR A 269 -9.24 -1.57 -18.02
C THR A 269 -9.68 -0.31 -17.26
N MET A 270 -10.91 0.18 -17.49
CA MET A 270 -11.47 1.41 -16.90
C MET A 270 -10.76 2.71 -17.30
N GLU A 271 -9.94 2.70 -18.36
CA GLU A 271 -9.23 3.89 -18.84
C GLU A 271 -9.81 4.38 -20.18
N GLY A 272 -10.05 5.68 -20.33
CA GLY A 272 -10.60 6.29 -21.55
C GLY A 272 -11.97 5.77 -22.03
N TRP A 273 -12.68 4.95 -21.26
CA TRP A 273 -13.93 4.32 -21.69
C TRP A 273 -15.09 5.31 -21.87
N THR A 274 -15.11 6.38 -21.07
CA THR A 274 -16.11 7.45 -21.16
C THR A 274 -15.95 8.26 -22.43
N ALA A 275 -14.71 8.49 -22.89
CA ALA A 275 -14.46 9.15 -24.17
C ALA A 275 -15.06 8.35 -25.34
N ILE A 276 -14.89 7.03 -25.33
CA ILE A 276 -15.49 6.14 -26.33
C ILE A 276 -17.02 6.19 -26.27
N LEU A 277 -17.60 6.14 -25.07
CA LEU A 277 -19.05 6.33 -24.89
C LEU A 277 -19.52 7.67 -25.46
N TYR A 278 -18.80 8.77 -25.19
CA TYR A 278 -19.16 10.09 -25.68
C TYR A 278 -19.04 10.19 -27.20
N TRP A 279 -17.99 9.65 -27.81
CA TRP A 279 -17.87 9.59 -29.27
C TRP A 279 -19.01 8.79 -29.91
N THR A 280 -19.42 7.67 -29.31
CA THR A 280 -20.60 6.93 -29.82
C THR A 280 -21.91 7.70 -29.60
N ASN A 281 -22.04 8.50 -28.54
CA ASN A 281 -23.19 9.37 -28.32
C ASN A 281 -23.23 10.51 -29.34
N ASP A 282 -22.08 11.11 -29.64
CA ASP A 282 -21.98 12.19 -30.61
C ASP A 282 -22.31 11.69 -32.02
N ALA A 283 -21.90 10.46 -32.37
CA ALA A 283 -22.19 9.83 -33.64
C ALA A 283 -23.65 9.33 -33.79
N LEU A 284 -24.21 8.64 -32.79
CA LEU A 284 -25.50 7.92 -32.91
C LEU A 284 -26.63 8.44 -31.99
N GLY A 285 -26.31 9.27 -31.00
CA GLY A 285 -27.22 9.77 -29.97
C GLY A 285 -27.07 9.05 -28.63
N SER A 286 -27.44 9.71 -27.53
CA SER A 286 -27.17 9.23 -26.16
C SER A 286 -28.22 8.27 -25.57
N GLY A 287 -29.31 8.00 -26.31
CA GLY A 287 -30.46 7.25 -25.79
C GLY A 287 -30.17 5.80 -25.39
N TRP A 288 -29.34 5.09 -26.16
CA TRP A 288 -29.18 3.63 -26.02
C TRP A 288 -27.74 3.16 -25.75
N ASN A 289 -26.71 3.96 -26.03
CA ASN A 289 -25.31 3.52 -25.91
C ASN A 289 -24.92 3.10 -24.49
N TRP A 290 -25.48 3.73 -23.46
CA TRP A 290 -25.23 3.35 -22.07
C TRP A 290 -25.64 1.90 -21.76
N ILE A 291 -26.58 1.30 -22.51
CA ILE A 291 -26.99 -0.10 -22.36
C ILE A 291 -25.88 -1.06 -22.80
N TYR A 292 -24.98 -0.63 -23.70
CA TYR A 292 -23.80 -1.42 -24.06
C TYR A 292 -22.66 -1.17 -23.06
N PHE A 293 -22.31 0.10 -22.82
CA PHE A 293 -21.12 0.44 -22.03
C PHE A 293 -21.27 0.15 -20.53
N VAL A 294 -22.45 0.37 -19.91
CA VAL A 294 -22.62 0.12 -18.47
C VAL A 294 -22.47 -1.38 -18.13
N PRO A 295 -23.16 -2.32 -18.81
CA PRO A 295 -22.92 -3.74 -18.62
C PRO A 295 -21.50 -4.19 -18.98
N LEU A 296 -20.87 -3.59 -19.99
CA LEU A 296 -19.46 -3.84 -20.32
C LEU A 296 -18.55 -3.53 -19.14
N ILE A 297 -18.72 -2.38 -18.47
CA ILE A 297 -17.90 -2.01 -17.30
C ILE A 297 -18.24 -2.89 -16.08
N VAL A 298 -19.53 -3.15 -15.82
CA VAL A 298 -19.97 -3.95 -14.67
C VAL A 298 -19.52 -5.42 -14.78
N ILE A 299 -19.74 -6.06 -15.94
CA ILE A 299 -19.42 -7.47 -16.16
C ILE A 299 -17.98 -7.65 -16.58
N GLY A 300 -17.50 -6.83 -17.53
CA GLY A 300 -16.16 -6.95 -18.09
C GLY A 300 -15.06 -6.49 -17.15
N SER A 301 -15.31 -5.49 -16.30
CA SER A 301 -14.30 -4.94 -15.40
C SER A 301 -14.53 -5.30 -13.93
N PHE A 302 -15.62 -4.83 -13.30
CA PHE A 302 -15.82 -5.05 -11.85
C PHE A 302 -15.92 -6.54 -11.48
N PHE A 303 -16.71 -7.32 -12.22
CA PHE A 303 -16.83 -8.76 -11.95
C PHE A 303 -15.52 -9.51 -12.22
N MET A 304 -14.81 -9.18 -13.30
CA MET A 304 -13.54 -9.82 -13.64
C MET A 304 -12.42 -9.49 -12.65
N LEU A 305 -12.30 -8.23 -12.22
CA LEU A 305 -11.36 -7.83 -11.17
C LEU A 305 -11.63 -8.58 -9.87
N ASN A 306 -12.90 -8.70 -9.47
CA ASN A 306 -13.28 -9.45 -8.28
C ASN A 306 -12.97 -10.95 -8.40
N LEU A 307 -13.13 -11.55 -9.59
CA LEU A 307 -12.77 -12.95 -9.82
C LEU A 307 -11.26 -13.17 -9.73
N VAL A 308 -10.47 -12.28 -10.34
CA VAL A 308 -8.99 -12.30 -10.28
C VAL A 308 -8.52 -12.17 -8.83
N LEU A 309 -9.05 -11.19 -8.09
CA LEU A 309 -8.74 -10.98 -6.67
C LEU A 309 -9.17 -12.19 -5.82
N GLY A 310 -10.32 -12.77 -6.09
CA GLY A 310 -10.83 -13.95 -5.39
C GLY A 310 -9.93 -15.18 -5.56
N VAL A 311 -9.53 -15.49 -6.80
CA VAL A 311 -8.63 -16.63 -7.07
C VAL A 311 -7.24 -16.38 -6.51
N LEU A 312 -6.69 -15.17 -6.66
CA LEU A 312 -5.41 -14.84 -6.07
C LEU A 312 -5.43 -14.94 -4.54
N SER A 313 -6.45 -14.38 -3.89
CA SER A 313 -6.64 -14.50 -2.44
C SER A 313 -6.73 -15.96 -2.00
N GLY A 314 -7.48 -16.79 -2.75
CA GLY A 314 -7.56 -18.24 -2.50
C GLY A 314 -6.23 -18.96 -2.65
N GLU A 315 -5.46 -18.68 -3.70
CA GLU A 315 -4.14 -19.27 -3.94
C GLU A 315 -3.10 -18.83 -2.90
N PHE A 316 -3.07 -17.53 -2.55
CA PHE A 316 -2.20 -17.01 -1.50
C PHE A 316 -2.55 -17.60 -0.13
N SER A 317 -3.83 -17.71 0.20
CA SER A 317 -4.29 -18.38 1.43
C SER A 317 -3.87 -19.85 1.46
N ASN A 318 -4.00 -20.57 0.34
CA ASN A 318 -3.56 -21.95 0.22
C ASN A 318 -2.04 -22.11 0.38
N GLU A 319 -1.24 -21.23 -0.23
CA GLU A 319 0.22 -21.28 -0.11
C GLU A 319 0.67 -20.87 1.30
N ARG A 320 0.02 -19.89 1.93
CA ARG A 320 0.22 -19.53 3.35
C ARG A 320 -0.04 -20.71 4.27
N ASN A 321 -1.20 -21.36 4.15
CA ASN A 321 -1.53 -22.55 4.95
C ASN A 321 -0.48 -23.67 4.80
N ARG A 322 0.19 -23.77 3.64
CA ARG A 322 1.31 -24.70 3.45
C ARG A 322 2.58 -24.25 4.18
N VAL A 323 2.88 -22.95 4.18
CA VAL A 323 4.04 -22.38 4.89
C VAL A 323 3.84 -22.47 6.40
N GLU A 324 2.68 -22.08 6.93
CA GLU A 324 2.34 -22.16 8.35
C GLU A 324 2.48 -23.59 8.87
N ARG A 325 1.90 -24.59 8.20
CA ARG A 325 2.08 -26.00 8.58
C ARG A 325 3.55 -26.44 8.63
N ARG A 326 4.41 -25.92 7.75
CA ARG A 326 5.86 -26.21 7.78
C ARG A 326 6.54 -25.50 8.94
N MET A 327 6.15 -24.26 9.22
CA MET A 327 6.70 -23.46 10.30
C MET A 327 6.28 -24.01 11.66
N GLU A 328 5.02 -24.37 11.84
CA GLU A 328 4.48 -25.09 12.99
C GLU A 328 5.20 -26.41 13.19
N PHE A 329 5.40 -27.20 12.13
CA PHE A 329 6.18 -28.44 12.22
C PHE A 329 7.62 -28.19 12.71
N GLN A 330 8.29 -27.14 12.21
CA GLN A 330 9.62 -26.76 12.67
C GLN A 330 9.62 -26.25 14.13
N LYS A 331 8.66 -25.41 14.51
CA LYS A 331 8.47 -24.88 15.88
C LYS A 331 8.18 -26.02 16.85
N CYS A 332 7.23 -26.91 16.56
CA CYS A 332 6.95 -28.11 17.36
C CYS A 332 8.19 -28.99 17.52
N ARG A 333 8.95 -29.20 16.43
CA ARG A 333 10.21 -29.97 16.49
C ARG A 333 11.25 -29.31 17.39
N PHE A 334 11.44 -28.00 17.27
CA PHE A 334 12.36 -27.24 18.12
C PHE A 334 11.91 -27.26 19.59
N ARG A 335 10.61 -27.05 19.85
CA ARG A 335 10.04 -27.07 21.21
C ARG A 335 10.20 -28.45 21.86
N ALA A 336 9.97 -29.53 21.11
CA ALA A 336 10.23 -30.89 21.57
C ALA A 336 11.72 -31.11 21.89
N MET A 337 12.63 -30.70 20.99
CA MET A 337 14.08 -30.79 21.26
C MET A 337 14.48 -29.99 22.51
N PHE A 338 13.99 -28.75 22.63
CA PHE A 338 14.28 -27.88 23.77
C PHE A 338 13.71 -28.45 25.07
N GLN A 339 12.49 -28.99 25.07
CA GLN A 339 11.89 -29.62 26.23
C GLN A 339 12.68 -30.85 26.69
N THR A 340 13.12 -31.71 25.76
CA THR A 340 14.00 -32.84 26.09
C THR A 340 15.34 -32.37 26.66
N ALA A 341 15.94 -31.32 26.08
CA ALA A 341 17.17 -30.74 26.61
C ALA A 341 16.96 -30.14 28.01
N MET A 342 15.86 -29.40 28.23
CA MET A 342 15.54 -28.76 29.51
C MET A 342 15.31 -29.80 30.62
N VAL A 343 14.59 -30.89 30.34
CA VAL A 343 14.42 -32.00 31.28
C VAL A 343 15.77 -32.63 31.62
N SER A 344 16.62 -32.89 30.63
CA SER A 344 17.96 -33.43 30.87
C SER A 344 18.84 -32.48 31.70
N TYR A 345 18.72 -31.16 31.50
CA TYR A 345 19.44 -30.18 32.32
C TYR A 345 18.88 -30.12 33.74
N LEU A 346 17.55 -30.20 33.91
CA LEU A 346 16.92 -30.24 35.23
C LEU A 346 17.38 -31.48 36.00
N ASP A 347 17.41 -32.65 35.36
CA ASP A 347 17.90 -33.90 35.96
C ASP A 347 19.37 -33.80 36.39
N TRP A 348 20.21 -33.12 35.61
CA TRP A 348 21.60 -32.84 36.03
C TRP A 348 21.68 -31.89 37.22
N ILE A 349 20.82 -30.87 37.28
CA ILE A 349 20.76 -29.92 38.39
C ILE A 349 20.27 -30.60 39.66
N THR A 350 19.16 -31.34 39.60
CA THR A 350 18.60 -32.07 40.75
C THR A 350 19.57 -33.12 41.25
N GLN A 351 20.25 -33.85 40.35
CA GLN A 351 21.26 -34.82 40.75
C GLN A 351 22.51 -34.15 41.36
N ALA A 352 22.91 -32.97 40.87
CA ALA A 352 23.97 -32.19 41.51
C ALA A 352 23.55 -31.68 42.90
N GLU A 353 22.30 -31.24 43.05
CA GLU A 353 21.73 -30.78 44.32
C GLU A 353 21.61 -31.92 45.35
N GLU A 354 21.17 -33.11 44.93
CA GLU A 354 21.17 -34.32 45.76
C GLU A 354 22.58 -34.71 46.22
N VAL A 355 23.57 -34.62 45.33
CA VAL A 355 24.98 -34.88 45.68
C VAL A 355 25.51 -33.82 46.66
N ILE A 356 25.14 -32.55 46.51
CA ILE A 356 25.52 -31.47 47.45
C ILE A 356 24.85 -31.67 48.81
N LEU A 357 23.56 -32.04 48.85
CA LEU A 357 22.83 -32.37 50.08
C LEU A 357 23.36 -33.64 50.75
N ALA A 358 23.84 -34.61 49.97
CA ALA A 358 24.57 -35.78 50.49
C ALA A 358 25.97 -35.41 51.00
N GLU A 359 26.67 -34.47 50.34
CA GLU A 359 27.95 -33.89 50.78
C GLU A 359 27.77 -33.14 52.11
N GLU A 360 26.61 -32.50 52.35
CA GLU A 360 26.26 -31.89 53.64
C GLU A 360 26.02 -32.89 54.78
N ARG A 361 25.72 -34.16 54.49
CA ARG A 361 25.59 -35.24 55.50
C ARG A 361 26.90 -35.96 55.83
N THR A 362 28.00 -35.63 55.17
CA THR A 362 29.33 -36.20 55.46
C THR A 362 30.06 -35.37 56.51
N THR A 363 30.76 -36.05 57.43
CA THR A 363 31.48 -35.46 58.56
C THR A 363 32.56 -34.47 58.08
N GLU A 364 32.79 -33.40 58.86
CA GLU A 364 33.67 -32.26 58.51
C GLU A 364 35.09 -32.63 58.01
N GLU A 365 35.60 -33.81 58.38
CA GLU A 365 36.91 -34.29 57.96
C GLU A 365 36.94 -34.79 56.49
N GLU A 366 35.85 -35.34 55.96
CA GLU A 366 35.78 -35.79 54.55
C GLU A 366 35.55 -34.62 53.58
N LYS A 367 34.80 -33.59 53.98
CA LYS A 367 34.61 -32.34 53.20
C LYS A 367 35.94 -31.65 52.88
N MET A 368 36.86 -31.58 53.84
CA MET A 368 38.19 -30.99 53.66
C MET A 368 39.03 -31.73 52.60
N HIS A 369 38.93 -33.06 52.57
CA HIS A 369 39.63 -33.90 51.59
C HIS A 369 39.06 -33.77 50.16
N ILE A 370 37.74 -33.67 50.02
CA ILE A 370 37.06 -33.49 48.73
C ILE A 370 37.36 -32.09 48.16
N MET A 371 37.39 -31.05 49.01
CA MET A 371 37.71 -29.67 48.61
C MET A 371 39.16 -29.54 48.11
N GLU A 372 40.12 -30.20 48.77
CA GLU A 372 41.50 -30.27 48.29
C GLU A 372 41.62 -31.03 46.95
N ALA A 373 40.85 -32.12 46.77
CA ALA A 373 40.84 -32.89 45.54
C ALA A 373 40.26 -32.08 44.35
N ARG A 374 39.17 -31.32 44.56
CA ARG A 374 38.60 -30.41 43.55
C ARG A 374 39.58 -29.29 43.17
N ARG A 375 40.30 -28.70 44.13
CA ARG A 375 41.38 -27.72 43.86
C ARG A 375 42.51 -28.31 43.02
N ARG A 376 42.94 -29.54 43.31
CA ARG A 376 43.98 -30.24 42.54
C ARG A 376 43.51 -30.58 41.11
N ASN A 377 42.25 -30.97 40.93
CA ASN A 377 41.70 -31.27 39.61
C ASN A 377 41.47 -30.01 38.76
N ALA A 378 41.02 -28.89 39.35
CA ALA A 378 40.94 -27.59 38.67
C ALA A 378 42.31 -27.08 38.24
N ALA A 379 43.34 -27.26 39.08
CA ALA A 379 44.72 -26.94 38.74
C ALA A 379 45.28 -27.83 37.61
N LYS A 380 44.96 -29.14 37.59
CA LYS A 380 45.31 -30.06 36.50
C LYS A 380 44.63 -29.67 35.18
N ARG A 381 43.35 -29.30 35.20
CA ARG A 381 42.57 -28.92 34.00
C ARG A 381 43.06 -27.60 33.38
N LYS A 382 43.47 -26.64 34.21
CA LYS A 382 44.18 -25.42 33.77
C LYS A 382 45.55 -25.72 33.15
N LYS A 383 46.32 -26.67 33.74
CA LYS A 383 47.59 -27.14 33.16
C LYS A 383 47.41 -27.87 31.82
N LEU A 384 46.37 -28.68 31.67
CA LEU A 384 46.09 -29.40 30.43
C LEU A 384 45.72 -28.44 29.28
N LYS A 385 44.96 -27.37 29.56
CA LYS A 385 44.67 -26.30 28.59
C LYS A 385 45.91 -25.48 28.20
N SER A 386 46.95 -25.40 29.03
CA SER A 386 48.18 -24.66 28.70
C SER A 386 49.21 -25.48 27.91
N LEU A 387 49.13 -26.82 27.92
CA LEU A 387 50.06 -27.69 27.18
C LEU A 387 49.67 -27.92 25.70
N GLY A 388 48.49 -27.50 25.26
CA GLY A 388 47.97 -27.75 23.90
C GLY A 388 48.22 -26.66 22.85
N LYS A 389 49.06 -25.64 23.12
CA LYS A 389 49.34 -24.55 22.16
C LYS A 389 50.81 -24.52 21.75
N SER A 390 51.16 -25.24 20.68
CA SER A 390 52.25 -24.82 19.78
C SER A 390 52.12 -25.44 18.37
N LYS A 391 52.25 -24.57 17.35
CA LYS A 391 52.28 -24.75 15.86
C LYS A 391 50.95 -25.14 15.19
N SER A 392 50.42 -24.47 14.14
CA SER A 392 50.95 -23.52 13.14
C SER A 392 49.81 -22.76 12.41
N THR A 393 50.01 -21.46 12.13
CA THR A 393 49.58 -20.59 10.98
C THR A 393 48.31 -20.97 10.16
N ASP A 394 47.37 -20.11 9.75
CA ASP A 394 47.26 -18.65 9.67
C ASP A 394 45.78 -18.30 9.37
N THR A 395 45.42 -17.04 9.65
CA THR A 395 44.21 -16.27 9.28
C THR A 395 42.90 -16.47 10.07
N GLU A 396 42.49 -15.33 10.64
CA GLU A 396 41.37 -15.06 11.53
C GLU A 396 40.15 -14.57 10.73
N GLU A 397 38.97 -15.09 11.05
CA GLU A 397 37.74 -14.29 11.09
C GLU A 397 37.15 -14.44 12.49
N GLU A 398 36.98 -13.30 13.16
CA GLU A 398 36.45 -13.15 14.50
C GLU A 398 34.92 -13.32 14.51
N GLU A 399 34.42 -14.35 15.20
CA GLU A 399 33.08 -14.32 15.79
C GLU A 399 33.22 -14.12 17.30
N ALA A 400 32.80 -12.94 17.75
CA ALA A 400 32.70 -12.59 19.15
C ALA A 400 31.39 -13.17 19.73
N GLU A 401 31.49 -14.27 20.48
CA GLU A 401 30.46 -14.63 21.45
C GLU A 401 30.74 -13.92 22.79
N GLU A 402 29.76 -13.13 23.21
CA GLU A 402 29.72 -12.39 24.46
C GLU A 402 29.59 -13.36 25.66
N ASP A 403 30.66 -13.47 26.45
CA ASP A 403 30.65 -14.12 27.76
C ASP A 403 29.97 -13.20 28.78
N TYR A 404 28.87 -13.67 29.36
CA TYR A 404 28.20 -13.05 30.50
C TYR A 404 29.18 -13.02 31.68
N GLY A 405 29.67 -11.82 32.00
CA GLY A 405 30.55 -11.59 33.14
C GLY A 405 29.87 -11.92 34.47
N ASP A 406 30.32 -13.02 35.08
CA ASP A 406 30.15 -13.29 36.51
C ASP A 406 31.02 -12.31 37.31
N ASP A 407 30.38 -11.61 38.23
CA ASP A 407 30.88 -10.44 38.94
C ASP A 407 32.13 -10.77 39.77
N GLY A 408 33.24 -10.15 39.37
CA GLY A 408 34.48 -10.17 40.10
C GLY A 408 34.34 -9.56 41.49
N TYR A 409 34.74 -10.35 42.49
CA TYR A 409 35.15 -9.91 43.83
C TYR A 409 35.73 -8.49 43.82
N LEU A 410 35.00 -7.59 44.50
CA LEU A 410 35.38 -6.22 44.83
C LEU A 410 36.81 -6.15 45.40
N LYS A 411 37.78 -5.86 44.54
CA LYS A 411 39.07 -5.31 44.94
C LYS A 411 38.84 -3.87 45.39
N THR A 412 38.96 -3.65 46.70
CA THR A 412 38.97 -2.36 47.37
C THR A 412 40.10 -1.50 46.79
N ARG A 413 39.77 -0.66 45.81
CA ARG A 413 40.69 0.35 45.26
C ARG A 413 40.78 1.49 46.27
N SER A 414 42.00 1.75 46.74
CA SER A 414 42.34 2.88 47.60
C SER A 414 41.80 4.19 47.02
N LYS A 415 40.95 4.88 47.79
CA LYS A 415 40.43 6.22 47.45
C LYS A 415 41.58 7.23 47.43
N PRO A 416 41.66 8.13 46.44
CA PRO A 416 42.43 9.35 46.62
C PRO A 416 41.63 10.27 47.56
N GLN A 417 42.32 10.75 48.58
CA GLN A 417 41.84 11.76 49.51
C GLN A 417 41.98 13.12 48.83
N GLY A 418 40.88 13.86 48.67
CA GLY A 418 40.91 15.21 48.09
C GLY A 418 39.49 15.76 47.86
N SER A 419 39.37 17.08 48.01
CA SER A 419 38.20 17.98 47.97
C SER A 419 37.05 17.68 46.96
N CYS A 420 37.24 16.80 45.98
CA CYS A 420 36.25 16.49 44.95
C CYS A 420 35.13 15.51 45.36
N THR A 421 35.20 14.81 46.50
CA THR A 421 34.17 13.79 46.84
C THR A 421 32.76 14.38 47.05
N GLY A 422 32.64 15.64 47.47
CA GLY A 422 31.37 16.37 47.57
C GLY A 422 30.80 16.71 46.19
N PHE A 423 31.65 17.16 45.27
CA PHE A 423 31.29 17.48 43.89
C PHE A 423 30.75 16.25 43.14
N TRP A 424 31.44 15.11 43.18
CA TRP A 424 30.98 13.86 42.54
C TRP A 424 29.68 13.32 43.14
N ARG A 425 29.44 13.56 44.43
CA ARG A 425 28.18 13.14 45.10
C ARG A 425 27.03 14.09 44.73
N ALA A 426 27.29 15.39 44.61
CA ALA A 426 26.34 16.38 44.11
C ALA A 426 26.00 16.16 42.63
N GLU A 427 27.00 15.86 41.79
CA GLU A 427 26.84 15.53 40.37
C GLU A 427 26.00 14.25 40.19
N LYS A 428 26.25 13.18 40.97
CA LYS A 428 25.41 11.98 40.94
C LYS A 428 23.96 12.26 41.35
N ARG A 429 23.73 13.09 42.38
CA ARG A 429 22.37 13.51 42.78
C ARG A 429 21.69 14.34 41.71
N PHE A 430 22.42 15.27 41.09
CA PHE A 430 21.94 16.11 40.00
C PHE A 430 21.56 15.27 38.77
N ARG A 431 22.41 14.31 38.37
CA ARG A 431 22.14 13.38 37.28
C ARG A 431 20.93 12.47 37.57
N PHE A 432 20.75 12.01 38.81
CA PHE A 432 19.58 11.25 39.22
C PHE A 432 18.31 12.11 39.19
N TRP A 433 18.39 13.36 39.67
CA TRP A 433 17.28 14.32 39.61
C TRP A 433 16.87 14.61 38.15
N ILE A 434 17.81 14.90 37.25
CA ILE A 434 17.52 15.08 35.83
C ILE A 434 16.88 13.83 35.24
N ARG A 435 17.39 12.63 35.57
CA ARG A 435 16.81 11.37 35.10
C ARG A 435 15.36 11.20 35.57
N HIS A 436 15.05 11.60 36.80
CA HIS A 436 13.68 11.62 37.30
C HIS A 436 12.83 12.61 36.48
N THR A 437 13.29 13.85 36.29
CA THR A 437 12.61 14.88 35.49
C THR A 437 12.30 14.41 34.07
N VAL A 438 13.27 13.82 33.36
CA VAL A 438 13.10 13.31 31.98
C VAL A 438 12.06 12.19 31.89
N LYS A 439 11.84 11.44 32.98
CA LYS A 439 10.84 10.36 33.05
C LYS A 439 9.45 10.85 33.50
N THR A 440 9.30 12.10 33.92
CA THR A 440 7.99 12.62 34.34
C THR A 440 7.05 12.83 33.15
N GLN A 441 5.74 12.66 33.39
CA GLN A 441 4.69 12.89 32.39
C GLN A 441 4.66 14.34 31.89
N TRP A 442 5.12 15.29 32.69
CA TRP A 442 5.16 16.70 32.31
C TRP A 442 6.21 16.99 31.23
N PHE A 443 7.42 16.43 31.38
CA PHE A 443 8.48 16.54 30.37
C PHE A 443 8.04 15.90 29.03
N TYR A 444 7.25 14.83 29.10
CA TYR A 444 6.61 14.21 27.95
C TYR A 444 5.68 15.19 27.19
N TRP A 445 4.73 15.81 27.88
CA TRP A 445 3.79 16.75 27.24
C TRP A 445 4.50 17.97 26.69
N PHE A 446 5.52 18.47 27.39
CA PHE A 446 6.35 19.57 26.93
C PHE A 446 6.98 19.27 25.56
N VAL A 447 7.64 18.12 25.39
CA VAL A 447 8.28 17.74 24.12
C VAL A 447 7.25 17.59 22.99
N ILE A 448 6.09 16.99 23.26
CA ILE A 448 5.03 16.81 22.24
C ILE A 448 4.48 18.15 21.78
N VAL A 449 4.23 19.08 22.70
CA VAL A 449 3.78 20.43 22.34
C VAL A 449 4.82 21.15 21.48
N LEU A 450 6.12 21.01 21.79
CA LEU A 450 7.19 21.57 20.95
C LEU A 450 7.21 20.97 19.54
N VAL A 451 7.03 19.66 19.41
CA VAL A 451 6.96 18.99 18.10
C VAL A 451 5.73 19.47 17.31
N PHE A 452 4.57 19.59 17.97
CA PHE A 452 3.35 20.09 17.35
C PHE A 452 3.52 21.53 16.86
N LEU A 453 4.01 22.44 17.72
CA LEU A 453 4.24 23.84 17.34
C LEU A 453 5.25 23.96 16.20
N ASN A 454 6.34 23.19 16.24
CA ASN A 454 7.31 23.16 15.15
C ASN A 454 6.67 22.69 13.83
N THR A 455 5.80 21.67 13.90
CA THR A 455 5.07 21.16 12.75
C THR A 455 4.13 22.22 12.17
N VAL A 456 3.40 22.95 13.02
CA VAL A 456 2.52 24.06 12.59
C VAL A 456 3.33 25.16 11.90
N CYS A 457 4.50 25.54 12.43
CA CYS A 457 5.36 26.54 11.78
C CYS A 457 5.76 26.13 10.35
N VAL A 458 6.15 24.87 10.15
CA VAL A 458 6.55 24.38 8.82
C VAL A 458 5.33 24.23 7.87
N ALA A 459 4.13 24.03 8.41
CA ALA A 459 2.90 23.89 7.63
C ALA A 459 2.30 25.22 7.14
N VAL A 460 2.62 26.35 7.79
CA VAL A 460 2.04 27.67 7.49
C VAL A 460 2.68 28.35 6.27
N GLU A 461 3.82 27.83 5.80
CA GLU A 461 4.52 28.37 4.62
C GLU A 461 3.65 28.33 3.35
N HIS A 462 3.59 29.45 2.63
CA HIS A 462 2.80 29.57 1.40
C HIS A 462 3.42 30.56 0.39
N TYR A 463 2.95 30.52 -0.86
CA TYR A 463 3.38 31.45 -1.90
C TYR A 463 2.93 32.88 -1.59
N GLY A 464 3.79 33.88 -1.82
CA GLY A 464 3.44 35.29 -1.65
C GLY A 464 3.21 35.71 -0.18
N GLN A 465 3.75 34.95 0.77
CA GLN A 465 3.57 35.23 2.19
C GLN A 465 4.20 36.57 2.62
N PRO A 466 3.65 37.26 3.63
CA PRO A 466 4.19 38.53 4.09
C PRO A 466 5.59 38.37 4.71
N SER A 467 6.42 39.42 4.62
CA SER A 467 7.79 39.43 5.14
C SER A 467 7.87 39.09 6.63
N PHE A 468 6.95 39.61 7.44
CA PHE A 468 6.86 39.30 8.87
C PHE A 468 6.75 37.80 9.15
N LEU A 469 5.94 37.07 8.37
CA LEU A 469 5.78 35.63 8.55
C LEU A 469 7.08 34.89 8.21
N THR A 470 7.76 35.30 7.14
CA THR A 470 9.05 34.72 6.73
C THR A 470 10.11 34.92 7.82
N GLU A 471 10.21 36.13 8.37
CA GLU A 471 11.12 36.44 9.48
C GLU A 471 10.78 35.65 10.75
N PHE A 472 9.50 35.59 11.11
CA PHE A 472 9.04 34.82 12.27
C PHE A 472 9.39 33.33 12.15
N LEU A 473 9.13 32.73 10.98
CA LEU A 473 9.42 31.31 10.74
C LEU A 473 10.92 31.02 10.75
N TYR A 474 11.74 31.92 10.21
CA TYR A 474 13.19 31.85 10.27
C TYR A 474 13.68 31.81 11.74
N TYR A 475 13.26 32.75 12.58
CA TYR A 475 13.66 32.75 14.00
C TYR A 475 13.10 31.57 14.78
N ALA A 476 11.84 31.19 14.53
CA ALA A 476 11.21 30.04 15.16
C ALA A 476 12.01 28.77 14.92
N GLU A 477 12.56 28.60 13.72
CA GLU A 477 13.37 27.44 13.35
C GLU A 477 14.63 27.29 14.24
N PHE A 478 15.39 28.37 14.44
CA PHE A 478 16.56 28.37 15.33
C PHE A 478 16.17 28.10 16.78
N ILE A 479 15.05 28.67 17.24
CA ILE A 479 14.53 28.45 18.59
C ILE A 479 14.19 26.97 18.78
N PHE A 480 13.43 26.36 17.87
CA PHE A 480 13.09 24.95 17.94
C PHE A 480 14.32 24.05 17.85
N LEU A 481 15.28 24.36 16.98
CA LEU A 481 16.55 23.63 16.91
C LEU A 481 17.29 23.68 18.24
N GLY A 482 17.42 24.86 18.85
CA GLY A 482 18.04 25.04 20.16
C GLY A 482 17.34 24.25 21.27
N LEU A 483 16.00 24.27 21.30
CA LEU A 483 15.22 23.49 22.26
C LEU A 483 15.42 21.98 22.07
N PHE A 484 15.41 21.47 20.84
CA PHE A 484 15.64 20.05 20.57
C PHE A 484 17.09 19.62 20.84
N MET A 485 18.08 20.48 20.60
CA MET A 485 19.46 20.23 21.02
C MET A 485 19.55 20.12 22.55
N SER A 486 18.90 21.04 23.28
CA SER A 486 18.90 20.98 24.75
C SER A 486 18.26 19.70 25.27
N GLU A 487 17.14 19.26 24.67
CA GLU A 487 16.47 18.01 24.99
C GLU A 487 17.40 16.81 24.79
N MET A 488 18.11 16.76 23.66
CA MET A 488 19.08 15.69 23.34
C MET A 488 20.22 15.65 24.35
N PHE A 489 20.85 16.78 24.66
CA PHE A 489 21.96 16.84 25.61
C PHE A 489 21.52 16.49 27.04
N ILE A 490 20.35 16.96 27.47
CA ILE A 490 19.77 16.61 28.79
C ILE A 490 19.56 15.09 28.90
N LYS A 491 18.99 14.46 27.87
CA LYS A 491 18.79 12.99 27.83
C LYS A 491 20.11 12.23 27.84
N MET A 492 21.06 12.66 27.02
CA MET A 492 22.39 12.02 26.91
C MET A 492 23.16 12.10 28.24
N TYR A 493 23.08 13.23 28.94
CA TYR A 493 23.68 13.40 30.26
C TYR A 493 22.95 12.56 31.33
N ALA A 494 21.62 12.56 31.35
CA ALA A 494 20.81 11.84 32.34
C ALA A 494 20.96 10.31 32.27
N LEU A 495 20.91 9.75 31.06
CA LEU A 495 20.98 8.30 30.81
C LEU A 495 22.42 7.82 30.72
N GLY A 496 23.31 8.64 30.14
CA GLY A 496 24.65 8.25 29.72
C GLY A 496 24.69 7.85 28.24
N PRO A 497 25.81 8.06 27.52
CA PRO A 497 25.88 7.86 26.06
C PRO A 497 25.55 6.43 25.61
N ARG A 498 26.03 5.41 26.32
CA ARG A 498 25.80 4.00 25.95
C ARG A 498 24.30 3.64 25.93
N ILE A 499 23.61 3.90 27.03
CA ILE A 499 22.16 3.64 27.17
C ILE A 499 21.35 4.54 26.23
N TYR A 500 21.83 5.76 25.95
CA TYR A 500 21.18 6.64 24.99
C TYR A 500 21.18 6.05 23.56
N PHE A 501 22.32 5.57 23.07
CA PHE A 501 22.47 5.04 21.70
C PHE A 501 21.97 3.60 21.49
N GLU A 502 21.67 2.90 22.58
CA GLU A 502 21.00 1.60 22.56
C GLU A 502 19.54 1.73 22.10
N SER A 503 18.87 2.84 22.44
CA SER A 503 17.51 3.11 21.96
C SER A 503 17.50 3.59 20.51
N SER A 504 16.81 2.86 19.63
CA SER A 504 16.61 3.19 18.21
C SER A 504 16.00 4.59 18.01
N PHE A 505 14.99 4.96 18.80
CA PHE A 505 14.35 6.28 18.73
C PHE A 505 15.28 7.43 19.12
N ASN A 506 16.13 7.23 20.13
CA ASN A 506 17.10 8.25 20.52
C ASN A 506 18.22 8.38 19.46
N ARG A 507 18.61 7.27 18.82
CA ARG A 507 19.54 7.30 17.67
C ARG A 507 18.96 8.09 16.49
N PHE A 508 17.67 7.88 16.17
CA PHE A 508 16.95 8.65 15.16
C PHE A 508 16.92 10.15 15.48
N ASP A 509 16.58 10.52 16.72
CA ASP A 509 16.58 11.92 17.18
C ASP A 509 17.96 12.58 17.00
N CYS A 510 19.03 11.86 17.33
CA CYS A 510 20.40 12.33 17.14
C CYS A 510 20.71 12.60 15.66
N VAL A 511 20.33 11.69 14.75
CA VAL A 511 20.52 11.88 13.30
C VAL A 511 19.76 13.09 12.77
N VAL A 512 18.50 13.28 13.16
CA VAL A 512 17.66 14.41 12.72
C VAL A 512 18.23 15.76 13.20
N ILE A 513 18.68 15.81 14.46
CA ILE A 513 19.30 17.02 15.04
C ILE A 513 20.65 17.30 14.38
N SER A 514 21.49 16.29 14.19
CA SER A 514 22.77 16.44 13.49
C SER A 514 22.61 16.92 12.05
N GLY A 515 21.62 16.41 11.32
CA GLY A 515 21.30 16.90 9.97
C GLY A 515 20.87 18.37 9.95
N SER A 516 20.07 18.80 10.93
CA SER A 516 19.66 20.19 11.09
C SER A 516 20.84 21.12 11.42
N ILE A 517 21.77 20.67 12.27
CA ILE A 517 22.99 21.42 12.60
C ILE A 517 23.88 21.55 11.37
N PHE A 518 24.06 20.46 10.63
CA PHE A 518 24.86 20.44 9.39
C PHE A 518 24.32 21.45 8.37
N GLU A 519 23.01 21.55 8.22
CA GLU A 519 22.37 22.52 7.34
C GLU A 519 22.69 23.97 7.73
N VAL A 520 22.54 24.32 9.01
CA VAL A 520 22.86 25.67 9.52
C VAL A 520 24.33 26.01 9.26
N ILE A 521 25.26 25.09 9.59
CA ILE A 521 26.69 25.29 9.35
C ILE A 521 26.98 25.46 7.85
N TRP A 522 26.35 24.65 7.00
CA TRP A 522 26.57 24.73 5.56
C TRP A 522 26.09 26.05 4.96
N SER A 523 24.92 26.53 5.39
CA SER A 523 24.34 27.80 4.97
C SER A 523 25.29 28.98 5.24
N GLU A 524 25.91 29.00 6.42
CA GLU A 524 26.88 30.03 6.82
C GLU A 524 28.20 29.93 6.05
N VAL A 525 28.68 28.71 5.74
CA VAL A 525 30.02 28.50 5.13
C VAL A 525 30.03 28.77 3.62
N LYS A 526 28.97 28.39 2.88
CA LYS A 526 28.95 28.52 1.40
C LYS A 526 28.07 29.65 0.86
N GLY A 527 27.45 30.46 1.72
CA GLY A 527 26.66 31.63 1.30
C GLY A 527 25.43 31.29 0.46
N GLY A 528 24.92 30.06 0.61
CA GLY A 528 23.76 29.56 -0.12
C GLY A 528 23.26 28.25 0.51
N SER A 529 21.97 27.98 0.36
CA SER A 529 21.46 26.66 0.74
C SER A 529 22.14 25.61 -0.14
N PHE A 530 22.52 24.46 0.43
CA PHE A 530 22.82 23.30 -0.39
C PHE A 530 21.59 23.13 -1.29
N GLY A 531 21.70 23.19 -2.62
CA GLY A 531 20.56 23.22 -3.57
C GLY A 531 19.56 22.06 -3.47
N LEU A 532 19.71 21.21 -2.46
CA LEU A 532 18.72 20.32 -1.90
C LEU A 532 17.76 21.10 -0.98
N SER A 533 16.71 21.70 -1.53
CA SER A 533 15.49 22.07 -0.76
C SER A 533 14.97 20.90 0.09
N VAL A 534 15.37 19.67 -0.24
CA VAL A 534 15.15 18.43 0.51
C VAL A 534 15.73 18.48 1.95
N LEU A 535 16.85 19.17 2.21
CA LEU A 535 17.42 19.25 3.55
C LEU A 535 16.54 20.08 4.51
N ARG A 536 15.91 21.15 4.00
CA ARG A 536 14.89 21.91 4.75
C ARG A 536 13.70 21.02 5.13
N ALA A 537 13.32 20.12 4.23
CA ALA A 537 12.28 19.12 4.49
C ALA A 537 12.68 18.05 5.53
N LEU A 538 13.97 17.78 5.79
CA LEU A 538 14.39 16.81 6.82
C LEU A 538 13.96 17.23 8.23
N ARG A 539 13.67 18.51 8.45
CA ARG A 539 13.14 19.02 9.73
C ARG A 539 11.76 18.45 10.04
N LEU A 540 10.98 18.09 9.01
CA LEU A 540 9.70 17.39 9.18
C LEU A 540 9.86 16.02 9.83
N LEU A 541 11.04 15.39 9.73
CA LEU A 541 11.30 14.11 10.39
C LEU A 541 11.11 14.17 11.90
N ARG A 542 11.15 15.38 12.50
CA ARG A 542 10.84 15.60 13.93
C ARG A 542 9.42 15.19 14.30
N ILE A 543 8.46 15.22 13.35
CA ILE A 543 7.09 14.74 13.59
C ILE A 543 7.06 13.25 13.97
N PHE A 544 8.04 12.46 13.50
CA PHE A 544 8.17 11.07 13.88
C PHE A 544 8.50 10.88 15.36
N LYS A 545 8.87 11.93 16.12
CA LYS A 545 8.96 11.84 17.58
C LYS A 545 7.62 11.42 18.21
N VAL A 546 6.48 11.77 17.60
CA VAL A 546 5.15 11.34 18.05
C VAL A 546 5.02 9.81 18.07
N THR A 547 5.71 9.10 17.16
CA THR A 547 5.69 7.63 17.09
C THR A 547 6.24 6.97 18.36
N LYS A 548 7.18 7.60 19.08
CA LYS A 548 7.72 7.04 20.34
C LYS A 548 6.64 6.93 21.41
N TYR A 549 5.71 7.87 21.38
CA TYR A 549 4.75 8.18 22.43
C TYR A 549 3.37 7.58 22.15
N TRP A 550 3.01 7.44 20.89
CA TRP A 550 1.76 6.83 20.47
C TRP A 550 1.94 5.34 20.19
N SER A 551 1.57 4.48 21.13
CA SER A 551 1.79 3.02 21.08
C SER A 551 1.29 2.38 19.78
N SER A 552 0.08 2.71 19.34
CA SER A 552 -0.49 2.19 18.09
C SER A 552 0.36 2.57 16.86
N LEU A 553 0.74 3.85 16.74
CA LEU A 553 1.61 4.33 15.65
C LEU A 553 3.02 3.71 15.74
N ARG A 554 3.56 3.54 16.96
CA ARG A 554 4.84 2.89 17.21
C ARG A 554 4.85 1.46 16.71
N ASN A 555 3.84 0.69 17.10
CA ASN A 555 3.71 -0.73 16.78
C ASN A 555 3.51 -0.91 15.27
N LEU A 556 2.74 -0.02 14.63
CA LEU A 556 2.59 0.01 13.17
C LEU A 556 3.93 0.28 12.46
N VAL A 557 4.68 1.30 12.88
CA VAL A 557 5.99 1.63 12.29
C VAL A 557 7.00 0.50 12.49
N ILE A 558 7.06 -0.11 13.67
CA ILE A 558 7.95 -1.25 13.95
C ILE A 558 7.56 -2.46 13.09
N SER A 559 6.27 -2.77 12.99
CA SER A 559 5.75 -3.85 12.15
C SER A 559 6.14 -3.64 10.67
N LEU A 560 5.98 -2.42 10.17
CA LEU A 560 6.38 -2.06 8.81
C LEU A 560 7.90 -2.19 8.61
N LEU A 561 8.72 -1.70 9.54
CA LEU A 561 10.19 -1.84 9.47
C LEU A 561 10.64 -3.30 9.50
N ASN A 562 9.95 -4.16 10.24
CA ASN A 562 10.23 -5.59 10.28
C ASN A 562 9.91 -6.27 8.94
N SER A 563 8.87 -5.82 8.22
CA SER A 563 8.53 -6.34 6.88
C SER A 563 9.31 -5.70 5.74
N MET A 564 10.05 -4.58 5.98
CA MET A 564 10.83 -3.88 4.93
C MET A 564 11.81 -4.78 4.18
N ARG A 565 12.42 -5.78 4.83
CA ARG A 565 13.33 -6.71 4.13
C ARG A 565 12.61 -7.50 3.03
N SER A 566 11.39 -7.95 3.29
CA SER A 566 10.54 -8.63 2.30
C SER A 566 10.09 -7.65 1.21
N ILE A 567 9.64 -6.46 1.60
CA ILE A 567 9.21 -5.40 0.69
C ILE A 567 10.33 -4.99 -0.28
N ILE A 568 11.57 -4.77 0.21
CA ILE A 568 12.72 -4.39 -0.63
C ILE A 568 13.00 -5.46 -1.69
N SER A 569 12.94 -6.75 -1.32
CA SER A 569 13.17 -7.84 -2.29
C SER A 569 12.11 -7.86 -3.39
N LEU A 570 10.85 -7.55 -3.07
CA LEU A 570 9.76 -7.50 -4.03
C LEU A 570 9.80 -6.22 -4.89
N LEU A 571 10.09 -5.07 -4.29
CA LEU A 571 10.30 -3.81 -5.01
C LEU A 571 11.47 -3.90 -5.98
N PHE A 572 12.53 -4.64 -5.63
CA PHE A 572 13.63 -4.89 -6.55
C PHE A 572 13.20 -5.71 -7.77
N LEU A 573 12.35 -6.72 -7.59
CA LEU A 573 11.78 -7.48 -8.70
C LEU A 573 10.88 -6.59 -9.58
N LEU A 574 10.03 -5.77 -8.98
CA LEU A 574 9.19 -4.82 -9.70
C LEU A 574 10.05 -3.83 -10.49
N PHE A 575 11.10 -3.27 -9.87
CA PHE A 575 12.03 -2.37 -10.55
C PHE A 575 12.76 -3.07 -11.70
N LEU A 576 13.16 -4.33 -11.54
CA LEU A 576 13.76 -5.12 -12.63
C LEU A 576 12.76 -5.32 -13.78
N PHE A 577 11.50 -5.60 -13.47
CA PHE A 577 10.43 -5.70 -14.48
C PHE A 577 10.26 -4.37 -15.23
N ILE A 578 10.14 -3.25 -14.51
CA ILE A 578 10.04 -1.90 -15.10
C ILE A 578 11.27 -1.62 -15.98
N LEU A 579 12.47 -1.93 -15.51
CA LEU A 579 13.72 -1.73 -16.24
C LEU A 579 13.75 -2.52 -17.55
N ILE A 580 13.30 -3.78 -17.56
CA ILE A 580 13.25 -4.60 -18.78
C ILE A 580 12.30 -3.98 -19.80
N PHE A 581 11.10 -3.61 -19.38
CA PHE A 581 10.12 -2.99 -20.29
C PHE A 581 10.56 -1.59 -20.74
N ALA A 582 11.16 -0.78 -19.87
CA ALA A 582 11.67 0.54 -20.24
C ALA A 582 12.74 0.42 -21.34
N LEU A 583 13.71 -0.48 -21.16
CA LEU A 583 14.72 -0.73 -22.18
C LEU A 583 14.10 -1.33 -23.46
N LEU A 584 13.11 -2.23 -23.35
CA LEU A 584 12.43 -2.79 -24.53
C LEU A 584 11.69 -1.69 -25.31
N GLY A 585 10.99 -0.81 -24.60
CA GLY A 585 10.31 0.35 -25.16
C GLY A 585 11.29 1.31 -25.85
N MET A 586 12.47 1.55 -25.27
CA MET A 586 13.54 2.32 -25.94
C MET A 586 13.99 1.66 -27.25
N GLN A 587 14.11 0.32 -27.30
CA GLN A 587 14.49 -0.37 -28.53
C GLN A 587 13.39 -0.34 -29.61
N LEU A 588 12.12 -0.40 -29.22
CA LEU A 588 10.99 -0.42 -30.14
C LEU A 588 10.60 0.99 -30.62
N PHE A 589 10.59 1.97 -29.71
CA PHE A 589 10.00 3.29 -29.91
C PHE A 589 11.01 4.46 -29.78
N GLY A 590 12.26 4.18 -29.41
CA GLY A 590 13.29 5.22 -29.23
C GLY A 590 13.52 6.04 -30.50
N GLY A 591 13.40 7.36 -30.36
CA GLY A 591 13.51 8.32 -31.46
C GLY A 591 12.35 8.27 -32.48
N GLN A 592 11.34 7.42 -32.29
CA GLN A 592 10.21 7.29 -33.22
C GLN A 592 9.02 8.19 -32.86
N PHE A 593 8.92 8.64 -31.60
CA PHE A 593 7.85 9.53 -31.12
C PHE A 593 8.06 10.99 -31.59
N ASN A 594 8.37 11.19 -32.86
CA ASN A 594 8.55 12.50 -33.48
C ASN A 594 7.32 12.83 -34.33
N LEU A 595 6.26 13.30 -33.67
CA LEU A 595 4.97 13.58 -34.28
C LEU A 595 4.92 15.01 -34.83
N PRO A 596 3.93 15.38 -35.68
CA PRO A 596 3.82 16.74 -36.22
C PRO A 596 3.70 17.82 -35.14
N GLY A 597 3.17 17.48 -33.96
CA GLY A 597 3.07 18.36 -32.79
C GLY A 597 4.31 18.39 -31.88
N GLY A 598 5.40 17.72 -32.29
CA GLY A 598 6.62 17.57 -31.48
C GLY A 598 6.69 16.21 -30.77
N THR A 599 7.74 16.04 -29.95
CA THR A 599 7.92 14.85 -29.12
C THR A 599 7.11 14.99 -27.83
N PRO A 600 6.20 14.06 -27.51
CA PRO A 600 5.41 14.12 -26.28
C PRO A 600 6.31 13.91 -25.06
N GLU A 601 5.88 14.40 -23.90
CA GLU A 601 6.60 14.25 -22.64
C GLU A 601 6.76 12.77 -22.24
N THR A 602 5.75 11.96 -22.53
CA THR A 602 5.74 10.50 -22.35
C THR A 602 6.33 9.80 -23.58
N ASN A 603 7.65 9.56 -23.54
CA ASN A 603 8.38 8.95 -24.66
C ASN A 603 9.44 7.93 -24.21
N PHE A 604 10.05 7.27 -25.19
CA PHE A 604 11.07 6.23 -24.99
C PHE A 604 12.45 6.64 -25.52
N ASN A 605 12.77 7.93 -25.58
CA ASN A 605 14.05 8.40 -26.15
C ASN A 605 15.24 8.20 -25.18
N THR A 606 15.00 8.43 -23.89
CA THR A 606 16.02 8.31 -22.82
C THR A 606 15.55 7.36 -21.72
N PHE A 607 16.50 6.75 -21.01
CA PHE A 607 16.18 5.78 -19.97
C PHE A 607 15.32 6.32 -18.81
N PRO A 608 15.57 7.51 -18.22
CA PRO A 608 14.72 8.02 -17.15
C PRO A 608 13.27 8.29 -17.59
N ILE A 609 13.07 8.84 -18.79
CA ILE A 609 11.72 9.11 -19.32
C ILE A 609 11.01 7.80 -19.67
N ALA A 610 11.73 6.83 -20.25
CA ALA A 610 11.18 5.50 -20.51
C ALA A 610 10.77 4.79 -19.22
N LEU A 611 11.56 4.91 -18.14
CA LEU A 611 11.23 4.37 -16.82
C LEU A 611 9.92 4.98 -16.28
N LEU A 612 9.77 6.31 -16.37
CA LEU A 612 8.56 7.02 -15.95
C LEU A 612 7.35 6.65 -16.83
N THR A 613 7.54 6.54 -18.14
CA THR A 613 6.48 6.16 -19.08
C THR A 613 5.98 4.73 -18.81
N VAL A 614 6.87 3.78 -18.56
CA VAL A 614 6.48 2.43 -18.14
C VAL A 614 5.80 2.45 -16.78
N PHE A 615 6.29 3.25 -15.83
CA PHE A 615 5.65 3.39 -14.53
C PHE A 615 4.22 3.94 -14.65
N GLN A 616 3.99 4.95 -15.48
CA GLN A 616 2.65 5.49 -15.77
C GLN A 616 1.74 4.42 -16.40
N ILE A 617 2.24 3.63 -17.36
CA ILE A 617 1.45 2.52 -17.92
C ILE A 617 1.07 1.49 -16.84
N LEU A 618 1.96 1.24 -15.87
CA LEU A 618 1.71 0.33 -14.75
C LEU A 618 0.74 0.88 -13.69
N THR A 619 0.59 2.21 -13.57
CA THR A 619 -0.48 2.77 -12.72
C THR A 619 -1.85 2.64 -13.39
N GLY A 620 -1.88 2.38 -14.69
CA GLY A 620 -3.10 2.33 -15.50
C GLY A 620 -3.61 3.70 -15.91
N GLU A 621 -2.83 4.76 -15.70
CA GLU A 621 -3.19 6.14 -16.01
C GLU A 621 -2.72 6.53 -17.41
N ASP A 622 -3.63 7.00 -18.27
CA ASP A 622 -3.35 7.45 -19.64
C ASP A 622 -2.49 6.47 -20.48
N TRP A 623 -2.54 5.17 -20.16
CA TRP A 623 -1.74 4.16 -20.83
C TRP A 623 -2.16 3.97 -22.31
N ASN A 624 -3.45 4.21 -22.57
CA ASN A 624 -4.06 4.20 -23.90
C ASN A 624 -3.49 5.32 -24.78
N GLU A 625 -3.25 6.51 -24.22
CA GLU A 625 -2.65 7.62 -24.97
C GLU A 625 -1.21 7.29 -25.39
N VAL A 626 -0.40 6.76 -24.48
CA VAL A 626 0.97 6.31 -24.82
C VAL A 626 0.93 5.20 -25.88
N MET A 627 -0.05 4.30 -25.82
CA MET A 627 -0.26 3.27 -26.84
C MET A 627 -0.62 3.89 -28.20
N TYR A 628 -1.50 4.90 -28.24
CA TYR A 628 -1.86 5.57 -29.49
C TYR A 628 -0.63 6.20 -30.14
N GLN A 629 0.18 6.93 -29.38
CA GLN A 629 1.43 7.51 -29.88
C GLN A 629 2.41 6.42 -30.36
N GLY A 630 2.45 5.28 -29.67
CA GLY A 630 3.21 4.09 -30.08
C GLY A 630 2.77 3.52 -31.43
N ILE A 631 1.46 3.44 -31.69
CA ILE A 631 0.91 2.93 -32.95
C ILE A 631 1.12 3.95 -34.08
N ILE A 632 0.85 5.24 -33.82
CA ILE A 632 1.00 6.31 -34.80
C ILE A 632 2.45 6.42 -35.27
N SER A 633 3.41 6.38 -34.36
CA SER A 633 4.84 6.44 -34.69
C SER A 633 5.34 5.28 -35.56
N GLN A 634 4.64 4.13 -35.58
CA GLN A 634 5.01 2.93 -36.34
C GLN A 634 4.21 2.77 -37.65
N GLY A 635 3.68 3.88 -38.18
CA GLY A 635 2.94 3.89 -39.45
C GLY A 635 1.42 3.77 -39.29
N GLY A 636 0.88 4.25 -38.17
CA GLY A 636 -0.56 4.42 -37.95
C GLY A 636 -1.33 3.11 -37.77
N ALA A 637 -2.66 3.20 -37.80
CA ALA A 637 -3.57 2.07 -37.56
C ALA A 637 -3.38 0.88 -38.53
N GLN A 638 -2.77 1.08 -39.71
CA GLN A 638 -2.60 0.01 -40.70
C GLN A 638 -1.37 -0.88 -40.44
N LYS A 639 -0.23 -0.31 -40.05
CA LYS A 639 1.03 -1.04 -39.83
C LYS A 639 1.43 -1.13 -38.36
N GLY A 640 1.11 -0.10 -37.58
CA GLY A 640 1.52 0.05 -36.19
C GLY A 640 0.72 -0.78 -35.18
N MET A 641 -0.42 -1.36 -35.57
CA MET A 641 -1.32 -2.06 -34.64
C MET A 641 -0.68 -3.26 -33.93
N ILE A 642 0.30 -3.92 -34.55
CA ILE A 642 1.01 -5.03 -33.91
C ILE A 642 1.79 -4.58 -32.65
N TYR A 643 2.20 -3.32 -32.59
CA TYR A 643 2.91 -2.75 -31.45
C TYR A 643 2.00 -2.50 -30.25
N SER A 644 0.67 -2.53 -30.40
CA SER A 644 -0.28 -2.53 -29.27
C SER A 644 -0.04 -3.70 -28.32
N ILE A 645 0.48 -4.84 -28.83
CA ILE A 645 0.81 -6.03 -28.03
C ILE A 645 1.80 -5.69 -26.92
N TYR A 646 2.78 -4.81 -27.17
CA TYR A 646 3.73 -4.38 -26.14
C TYR A 646 3.00 -3.75 -24.95
N PHE A 647 2.06 -2.84 -25.20
CA PHE A 647 1.29 -2.15 -24.16
C PHE A 647 0.32 -3.09 -23.45
N ILE A 648 -0.39 -3.95 -24.19
CA ILE A 648 -1.30 -4.96 -23.62
C ILE A 648 -0.55 -5.90 -22.68
N VAL A 649 0.60 -6.42 -23.12
CA VAL A 649 1.47 -7.30 -22.31
C VAL A 649 1.97 -6.56 -21.09
N LEU A 650 2.42 -5.31 -21.23
CA LEU A 650 2.88 -4.50 -20.12
C LEU A 650 1.78 -4.25 -19.08
N VAL A 651 0.57 -3.88 -19.49
CA VAL A 651 -0.57 -3.67 -18.59
C VAL A 651 -0.96 -4.99 -17.91
N LEU A 652 -1.10 -6.09 -18.66
CA LEU A 652 -1.52 -7.38 -18.10
C LEU A 652 -0.49 -7.97 -17.14
N PHE A 653 0.74 -8.17 -17.60
CA PHE A 653 1.79 -8.77 -16.76
C PHE A 653 2.29 -7.81 -15.68
N GLY A 654 2.29 -6.52 -15.96
CA GLY A 654 2.68 -5.49 -15.01
C GLY A 654 1.71 -5.37 -13.84
N ASN A 655 0.42 -5.23 -14.12
CA ASN A 655 -0.61 -5.20 -13.07
C ASN A 655 -0.68 -6.54 -12.34
N TYR A 656 -0.47 -7.66 -13.02
CA TYR A 656 -0.32 -8.97 -12.38
C TYR A 656 0.88 -9.01 -11.41
N THR A 657 2.04 -8.53 -11.85
CA THR A 657 3.26 -8.47 -11.01
C THR A 657 3.04 -7.57 -9.80
N LEU A 658 2.47 -6.38 -10.00
CA LEU A 658 2.10 -5.45 -8.94
C LEU A 658 1.13 -6.08 -7.95
N LEU A 659 0.07 -6.73 -8.44
CA LEU A 659 -0.95 -7.34 -7.61
C LEU A 659 -0.38 -8.47 -6.76
N ASN A 660 0.50 -9.32 -7.31
CA ASN A 660 1.17 -10.36 -6.53
C ASN A 660 2.11 -9.79 -5.48
N VAL A 661 2.86 -8.73 -5.81
CA VAL A 661 3.73 -8.04 -4.85
C VAL A 661 2.90 -7.43 -3.72
N PHE A 662 1.83 -6.72 -4.07
CA PHE A 662 0.91 -6.11 -3.11
C PHE A 662 0.23 -7.16 -2.22
N LEU A 663 -0.30 -8.23 -2.81
CA LEU A 663 -0.94 -9.31 -2.05
C LEU A 663 0.03 -10.03 -1.13
N ALA A 664 1.26 -10.32 -1.59
CA ALA A 664 2.28 -10.93 -0.73
C ALA A 664 2.56 -10.04 0.49
N ILE A 665 2.77 -8.74 0.28
CA ILE A 665 3.02 -7.77 1.36
C ILE A 665 1.80 -7.64 2.28
N ALA A 666 0.60 -7.55 1.72
CA ALA A 666 -0.64 -7.40 2.49
C ALA A 666 -0.93 -8.64 3.34
N VAL A 667 -0.74 -9.84 2.79
CA VAL A 667 -0.93 -11.10 3.51
C VAL A 667 0.08 -11.25 4.63
N ASP A 668 1.37 -10.97 4.38
CA ASP A 668 2.42 -11.02 5.40
C ASP A 668 2.17 -9.99 6.51
N ASN A 669 1.80 -8.77 6.16
CA ASN A 669 1.52 -7.71 7.14
C ASN A 669 0.24 -7.97 7.92
N LEU A 670 -0.82 -8.49 7.29
CA LEU A 670 -2.06 -8.84 7.97
C LEU A 670 -1.86 -10.01 8.93
N ALA A 671 -1.03 -10.99 8.56
CA ALA A 671 -0.66 -12.10 9.43
C ALA A 671 0.08 -11.59 10.68
N ASN A 672 1.13 -10.78 10.48
CA ASN A 672 1.88 -10.20 11.59
C ASN A 672 0.97 -9.33 12.47
N ALA A 673 0.06 -8.55 11.88
CA ALA A 673 -0.89 -7.74 12.62
C ALA A 673 -1.86 -8.61 13.45
N GLN A 674 -2.38 -9.70 12.90
CA GLN A 674 -3.23 -10.65 13.63
C GLN A 674 -2.49 -11.29 14.81
N GLU A 675 -1.24 -11.72 14.63
CA GLU A 675 -0.42 -12.27 15.71
C GLU A 675 -0.13 -11.22 16.79
N LEU A 676 0.17 -9.98 16.41
CA LEU A 676 0.39 -8.87 17.33
C LEU A 676 -0.87 -8.51 18.12
N THR A 677 -2.02 -8.43 17.45
CA THR A 677 -3.31 -8.13 18.12
C THR A 677 -3.69 -9.26 19.07
N ALA A 678 -3.53 -10.52 18.68
CA ALA A 678 -3.76 -11.66 19.56
C ALA A 678 -2.84 -11.60 20.80
N ALA A 679 -1.55 -11.29 20.62
CA ALA A 679 -0.61 -11.14 21.72
C ALA A 679 -0.92 -9.94 22.63
N GLU A 680 -1.38 -8.82 22.07
CA GLU A 680 -1.84 -7.65 22.85
C GLU A 680 -3.12 -7.98 23.64
N GLU A 681 -4.07 -8.71 23.04
CA GLU A 681 -5.29 -9.16 23.72
C GLU A 681 -4.98 -10.14 24.86
N GLU A 682 -4.09 -11.10 24.63
CA GLU A 682 -3.58 -12.01 25.67
C GLU A 682 -2.90 -11.24 26.81
N GLN A 683 -2.04 -10.26 26.50
CA GLN A 683 -1.41 -9.41 27.52
C GLN A 683 -2.43 -8.57 28.31
N VAL A 684 -3.44 -8.02 27.64
CA VAL A 684 -4.51 -7.26 28.31
C VAL A 684 -5.36 -8.15 29.21
N GLU A 685 -5.65 -9.39 28.79
CA GLU A 685 -6.33 -10.36 29.66
C GLU A 685 -5.46 -10.76 30.85
N GLU A 686 -4.17 -11.05 30.65
CA GLU A 686 -3.22 -11.33 31.74
C GLU A 686 -3.11 -10.15 32.73
N ASP A 687 -3.02 -8.92 32.23
CA ASP A 687 -2.91 -7.73 33.07
C ASP A 687 -4.21 -7.46 33.84
N LYS A 688 -5.37 -7.72 33.25
CA LYS A 688 -6.66 -7.68 33.96
C LYS A 688 -6.72 -8.75 35.05
N GLU A 689 -6.26 -9.96 34.76
CA GLU A 689 -6.19 -11.03 35.75
C GLU A 689 -5.26 -10.68 36.90
N LYS A 690 -4.07 -10.13 36.63
CA LYS A 690 -3.14 -9.63 37.65
C LYS A 690 -3.76 -8.51 38.49
N GLN A 691 -4.43 -7.54 37.86
CA GLN A 691 -5.12 -6.45 38.57
C GLN A 691 -6.26 -6.98 39.45
N LEU A 692 -7.04 -7.96 38.98
CA LEU A 692 -8.07 -8.63 39.78
C LEU A 692 -7.47 -9.36 40.97
N GLN A 693 -6.37 -10.09 40.78
CA GLN A 693 -5.65 -10.77 41.86
C GLN A 693 -5.06 -9.80 42.88
N GLU A 694 -4.54 -8.65 42.45
CA GLU A 694 -4.06 -7.59 43.37
C GLU A 694 -5.22 -6.97 44.15
N LEU A 695 -6.35 -6.68 43.49
CA LEU A 695 -7.54 -6.14 44.16
C LEU A 695 -8.12 -7.12 45.18
N GLU A 696 -8.14 -8.41 44.85
CA GLU A 696 -8.59 -9.48 45.76
C GLU A 696 -7.67 -9.59 46.98
N LYS A 697 -6.34 -9.53 46.78
CA LYS A 697 -5.36 -9.48 47.88
C LYS A 697 -5.51 -8.22 48.75
N GLU A 698 -5.78 -7.06 48.16
CA GLU A 698 -6.05 -5.83 48.92
C GLU A 698 -7.36 -5.92 49.71
N MET A 699 -8.41 -6.51 49.13
CA MET A 699 -9.68 -6.77 49.83
C MET A 699 -9.53 -7.77 50.98
N GLU A 700 -8.75 -8.84 50.80
CA GLU A 700 -8.43 -9.80 51.86
C GLU A 700 -7.61 -9.16 52.97
N ALA A 701 -6.63 -8.31 52.64
CA ALA A 701 -5.83 -7.57 53.62
C ALA A 701 -6.69 -6.58 54.43
N LEU A 702 -7.67 -5.92 53.80
CA LEU A 702 -8.62 -5.04 54.48
C LEU A 702 -9.64 -5.79 55.36
N GLN A 703 -9.99 -7.04 55.00
CA GLN A 703 -10.81 -7.91 55.84
C GLN A 703 -10.04 -8.46 57.04
N ALA A 704 -8.72 -8.65 56.92
CA ALA A 704 -7.86 -9.11 58.02
C ALA A 704 -7.67 -8.06 59.13
N ASP A 705 -7.87 -6.77 58.84
CA ASP A 705 -7.82 -5.67 59.82
C ASP A 705 -9.21 -5.28 60.38
N GLY A 706 -10.28 -6.00 60.02
CA GLY A 706 -11.65 -5.79 60.49
C GLY A 706 -12.09 -6.77 61.60
N VAL A 707 -12.59 -6.23 62.71
CA VAL A 707 -13.09 -6.96 63.91
C VAL A 707 -14.09 -8.08 63.56
N HIS A 708 -13.85 -9.27 64.15
CA HIS A 708 -14.77 -10.40 64.23
C HIS A 708 -16.19 -9.96 64.63
N VAL A 709 -17.19 -10.26 63.79
CA VAL A 709 -18.61 -10.30 64.19
C VAL A 709 -19.09 -11.73 64.00
N GLU A 710 -19.55 -12.34 65.09
CA GLU A 710 -20.07 -13.71 65.16
C GLU A 710 -21.43 -13.87 64.46
N ASN A 711 -21.55 -15.05 63.82
CA ASN A 711 -22.68 -15.81 63.29
C ASN A 711 -24.14 -15.33 63.47
N GLY A 712 -24.88 -15.45 62.35
CA GLY A 712 -26.34 -15.64 62.29
C GLY A 712 -26.77 -16.08 60.88
N ASP A 713 -27.15 -17.35 60.75
CA ASP A 713 -27.59 -18.16 59.59
C ASP A 713 -28.09 -17.49 58.30
N GLY A 714 -27.65 -18.05 57.17
CA GLY A 714 -28.28 -17.88 55.86
C GLY A 714 -27.38 -18.28 54.68
N ALA A 715 -27.35 -19.57 54.34
CA ALA A 715 -26.60 -20.09 53.20
C ALA A 715 -27.03 -19.45 51.86
N VAL A 716 -26.16 -18.66 51.23
CA VAL A 716 -26.13 -18.44 49.77
C VAL A 716 -24.68 -18.18 49.33
N ALA A 717 -24.11 -19.12 48.58
CA ALA A 717 -22.83 -18.93 47.89
C ALA A 717 -22.99 -17.87 46.77
N PRO A 718 -22.10 -16.87 46.64
CA PRO A 718 -22.11 -15.98 45.48
C PRO A 718 -21.36 -16.63 44.32
N SER A 719 -22.08 -17.38 43.49
CA SER A 719 -21.64 -17.67 42.12
C SER A 719 -21.84 -16.43 41.24
N LYS A 720 -20.89 -15.49 41.23
CA LYS A 720 -20.95 -14.33 40.31
C LYS A 720 -19.58 -13.90 39.80
N SER A 721 -19.18 -14.47 38.66
CA SER A 721 -18.34 -13.76 37.67
C SER A 721 -18.38 -14.31 36.23
N LYS A 722 -19.28 -15.27 35.91
CA LYS A 722 -19.54 -15.69 34.51
C LYS A 722 -20.81 -15.10 33.87
N GLY A 723 -21.47 -14.15 34.54
CA GLY A 723 -22.73 -13.55 34.10
C GLY A 723 -22.61 -12.34 33.17
N LYS A 724 -21.50 -11.58 33.21
CA LYS A 724 -21.41 -10.29 32.49
C LYS A 724 -21.09 -10.41 31.00
N LYS A 725 -20.24 -11.36 30.57
CA LYS A 725 -19.97 -11.59 29.14
C LYS A 725 -21.19 -12.22 28.41
N LYS A 726 -22.01 -13.03 29.10
CA LYS A 726 -23.24 -13.62 28.53
C LYS A 726 -24.45 -12.68 28.47
N GLU A 727 -24.47 -11.58 29.21
CA GLU A 727 -25.54 -10.56 29.14
C GLU A 727 -25.29 -9.50 28.06
N GLU A 728 -24.04 -9.32 27.61
CA GLU A 728 -23.72 -8.45 26.47
C GLU A 728 -23.90 -9.18 25.14
N GLU A 729 -23.50 -10.45 25.01
CA GLU A 729 -23.75 -11.25 23.80
C GLU A 729 -25.25 -11.55 23.57
N LYS A 730 -26.05 -11.69 24.63
CA LYS A 730 -27.52 -11.86 24.49
C LYS A 730 -28.27 -10.61 24.06
N LYS A 731 -27.69 -9.41 24.19
CA LYS A 731 -28.36 -8.16 23.80
C LYS A 731 -28.31 -7.90 22.30
N GLU A 732 -27.39 -8.52 21.56
CA GLU A 732 -27.29 -8.37 20.11
C GLU A 732 -28.07 -9.43 19.33
N GLU A 733 -28.37 -10.60 19.94
CA GLU A 733 -29.20 -11.64 19.30
C GLU A 733 -30.72 -11.47 19.47
N GLU A 734 -31.20 -10.56 20.33
CA GLU A 734 -32.65 -10.38 20.59
C GLU A 734 -33.38 -9.40 19.63
N GLU A 735 -32.72 -8.87 18.60
CA GLU A 735 -33.37 -7.95 17.64
C GLU A 735 -34.20 -8.62 16.53
N VAL A 736 -34.55 -9.90 16.69
CA VAL A 736 -35.61 -10.57 15.90
C VAL A 736 -36.66 -11.15 16.82
N THR A 737 -37.39 -10.28 17.50
CA THR A 737 -38.70 -10.65 18.06
C THR A 737 -39.76 -10.33 17.01
N GLU A 738 -40.35 -11.37 16.40
CA GLU A 738 -41.57 -11.30 15.58
C GLU A 738 -42.82 -10.94 16.43
N GLY A 739 -42.65 -10.15 17.48
CA GLY A 739 -43.70 -9.71 18.40
C GLY A 739 -43.86 -8.19 18.41
N PRO A 740 -45.04 -7.66 18.78
CA PRO A 740 -45.23 -6.22 18.91
C PRO A 740 -44.30 -5.66 20.00
N LYS A 741 -43.57 -4.59 19.68
CA LYS A 741 -42.61 -3.96 20.60
C LYS A 741 -43.33 -3.53 21.89
N PRO A 742 -42.84 -3.89 23.08
CA PRO A 742 -43.50 -3.52 24.33
C PRO A 742 -43.47 -2.00 24.56
N MET A 743 -44.56 -1.44 25.10
CA MET A 743 -44.62 -0.02 25.51
C MET A 743 -43.63 0.28 26.63
N LEU A 744 -42.90 1.39 26.52
CA LEU A 744 -41.98 1.84 27.56
C LEU A 744 -42.75 2.23 28.84
N PRO A 745 -42.30 1.79 30.05
CA PRO A 745 -43.01 2.00 31.31
C PRO A 745 -42.99 3.44 31.83
N TYR A 746 -42.20 4.33 31.20
CA TYR A 746 -42.08 5.74 31.54
C TYR A 746 -43.16 6.59 30.86
N SER A 747 -43.61 7.68 31.48
CA SER A 747 -44.55 8.63 30.86
C SER A 747 -43.88 9.42 29.72
N SER A 748 -44.51 9.52 28.55
CA SER A 748 -44.02 10.38 27.46
C SER A 748 -44.44 11.84 27.69
N MET A 749 -43.53 12.78 27.39
CA MET A 749 -43.72 14.23 27.58
C MET A 749 -44.22 14.64 28.98
N PHE A 750 -43.98 13.81 30.01
CA PHE A 750 -44.47 13.96 31.40
C PHE A 750 -46.00 13.95 31.59
N ILE A 751 -46.79 13.87 30.52
CA ILE A 751 -48.26 14.00 30.56
C ILE A 751 -48.95 12.68 30.16
N LEU A 752 -48.29 11.85 29.36
CA LEU A 752 -48.88 10.64 28.77
C LEU A 752 -48.34 9.36 29.43
N SER A 753 -49.04 8.88 30.46
CA SER A 753 -48.76 7.58 31.09
C SER A 753 -48.97 6.41 30.11
N PRO A 754 -48.39 5.23 30.36
CA PRO A 754 -48.61 4.02 29.55
C PRO A 754 -50.09 3.56 29.47
N THR A 755 -50.94 4.10 30.35
CA THR A 755 -52.39 3.86 30.41
C THR A 755 -53.21 4.84 29.58
N ASN A 756 -52.61 5.89 29.03
CA ASN A 756 -53.31 6.92 28.29
C ASN A 756 -53.82 6.40 26.93
N PRO A 757 -55.10 6.63 26.56
CA PRO A 757 -55.67 6.13 25.30
C PRO A 757 -54.99 6.69 24.04
N ILE A 758 -54.50 7.94 24.08
CA ILE A 758 -53.82 8.59 22.94
C ILE A 758 -52.49 7.91 22.66
N ARG A 759 -51.72 7.62 23.72
CA ARG A 759 -50.43 6.92 23.60
C ARG A 759 -50.61 5.47 23.17
N ARG A 760 -51.62 4.77 23.71
CA ARG A 760 -51.99 3.41 23.27
C ARG A 760 -52.38 3.38 21.79
N GLY A 761 -53.13 4.37 21.33
CA GLY A 761 -53.49 4.53 19.92
C GLY A 761 -52.27 4.79 19.03
N ALA A 762 -51.39 5.71 19.40
CA ALA A 762 -50.15 6.00 18.66
C ALA A 762 -49.24 4.76 18.58
N HIS A 763 -49.05 4.06 19.69
CA HIS A 763 -48.26 2.84 19.74
C HIS A 763 -48.87 1.70 18.91
N TRP A 764 -50.21 1.58 18.91
CA TRP A 764 -50.90 0.62 18.04
C TRP A 764 -50.64 0.94 16.55
N VAL A 765 -50.75 2.21 16.16
CA VAL A 765 -50.49 2.65 14.77
C VAL A 765 -49.04 2.42 14.35
N VAL A 766 -48.07 2.81 15.18
CA VAL A 766 -46.63 2.70 14.86
C VAL A 766 -46.17 1.24 14.77
N ASN A 767 -46.79 0.33 15.52
CA ASN A 767 -46.49 -1.11 15.47
C ASN A 767 -47.30 -1.88 14.41
N LEU A 768 -48.15 -1.24 13.60
CA LEU A 768 -48.83 -1.94 12.51
C LEU A 768 -47.81 -2.41 11.46
N PRO A 769 -47.91 -3.67 10.99
CA PRO A 769 -46.97 -4.19 9.98
C PRO A 769 -47.04 -3.41 8.66
N TYR A 770 -48.19 -2.82 8.35
CA TYR A 770 -48.38 -1.99 7.16
C TYR A 770 -47.83 -0.56 7.31
N PHE A 771 -47.63 -0.06 8.54
CA PHE A 771 -47.16 1.31 8.77
C PHE A 771 -45.72 1.49 8.27
N ASP A 772 -44.85 0.51 8.59
CA ASP A 772 -43.47 0.54 8.12
C ASP A 772 -43.37 0.38 6.60
N PHE A 773 -44.16 -0.52 6.01
CA PHE A 773 -44.22 -0.68 4.55
C PHE A 773 -44.74 0.59 3.85
N PHE A 774 -45.81 1.19 4.37
CA PHE A 774 -46.38 2.43 3.83
C PHE A 774 -45.36 3.56 3.81
N ILE A 775 -44.65 3.79 4.91
CA ILE A 775 -43.64 4.85 4.94
C ILE A 775 -42.44 4.53 4.04
N MET A 776 -42.07 3.25 3.84
CA MET A 776 -41.04 2.89 2.84
C MET A 776 -41.46 3.24 1.41
N VAL A 777 -42.72 3.00 1.04
CA VAL A 777 -43.27 3.41 -0.26
C VAL A 777 -43.25 4.93 -0.41
N VAL A 778 -43.61 5.67 0.65
CA VAL A 778 -43.55 7.13 0.67
C VAL A 778 -42.11 7.66 0.53
N ILE A 779 -41.14 7.04 1.21
CA ILE A 779 -39.71 7.37 1.04
C ILE A 779 -39.28 7.15 -0.42
N SER A 780 -39.69 6.03 -1.02
CA SER A 780 -39.36 5.69 -2.41
C SER A 780 -39.94 6.71 -3.40
N MET A 781 -41.23 7.03 -3.27
CA MET A 781 -41.88 8.06 -4.10
C MET A 781 -41.28 9.46 -3.88
N SER A 782 -40.91 9.79 -2.64
CA SER A 782 -40.25 11.05 -2.32
C SER A 782 -38.86 11.14 -2.96
N SER A 783 -38.13 10.03 -3.03
CA SER A 783 -36.82 9.95 -3.67
C SER A 783 -36.91 10.07 -5.20
N ILE A 784 -37.91 9.43 -5.80
CA ILE A 784 -38.20 9.55 -7.25
C ILE A 784 -38.59 10.99 -7.60
N ALA A 785 -39.41 11.65 -6.77
CA ALA A 785 -39.78 13.04 -6.97
C ALA A 785 -38.56 13.98 -6.92
N LEU A 786 -37.60 13.72 -6.03
CA LEU A 786 -36.33 14.45 -5.97
C LEU A 786 -35.49 14.24 -7.24
N ALA A 787 -35.41 13.01 -7.75
CA ALA A 787 -34.68 12.69 -8.98
C ALA A 787 -35.31 13.29 -10.25
N ALA A 788 -36.62 13.56 -10.23
CA ALA A 788 -37.36 14.11 -11.36
C ALA A 788 -37.31 15.64 -11.47
N GLU A 789 -36.70 16.33 -10.50
CA GLU A 789 -36.59 17.79 -10.48
C GLU A 789 -35.77 18.33 -11.67
N ASP A 790 -36.20 19.44 -12.29
CA ASP A 790 -35.42 20.16 -13.32
C ASP A 790 -34.50 21.18 -12.63
N PRO A 791 -33.17 20.96 -12.57
CA PRO A 791 -32.27 21.91 -11.93
C PRO A 791 -32.06 23.20 -12.75
N VAL A 792 -32.37 23.18 -14.06
CA VAL A 792 -32.12 24.32 -14.96
C VAL A 792 -33.31 25.28 -14.95
N ARG A 793 -34.54 24.75 -14.95
CA ARG A 793 -35.76 25.56 -15.00
C ARG A 793 -36.56 25.47 -13.70
N GLU A 794 -36.16 26.28 -12.72
CA GLU A 794 -36.78 26.33 -11.39
C GLU A 794 -38.32 26.52 -11.44
N ASN A 795 -38.82 27.37 -12.34
CA ASN A 795 -40.25 27.71 -12.46
C ASN A 795 -41.06 26.79 -13.39
N SER A 796 -40.52 25.64 -13.80
CA SER A 796 -41.21 24.72 -14.71
C SER A 796 -42.51 24.16 -14.10
N ARG A 797 -43.50 23.84 -14.96
CA ARG A 797 -44.75 23.18 -14.51
C ARG A 797 -44.45 21.88 -13.76
N ARG A 798 -43.42 21.14 -14.20
CA ARG A 798 -42.93 19.92 -13.54
C ARG A 798 -42.48 20.20 -12.11
N ASN A 799 -41.60 21.18 -11.91
CA ASN A 799 -41.10 21.52 -10.57
C ASN A 799 -42.21 22.06 -9.66
N LYS A 800 -43.16 22.83 -10.19
CA LYS A 800 -44.34 23.27 -9.41
C LYS A 800 -45.16 22.07 -8.91
N ILE A 801 -45.38 21.06 -9.75
CA ILE A 801 -46.10 19.83 -9.36
C ILE A 801 -45.27 19.02 -8.34
N LEU A 802 -43.97 18.85 -8.58
CA LEU A 802 -43.06 18.13 -7.67
C LEU A 802 -42.98 18.80 -6.29
N ASN A 803 -43.05 20.13 -6.23
CA ASN A 803 -43.05 20.87 -4.97
C ASN A 803 -44.32 20.60 -4.13
N TYR A 804 -45.49 20.47 -4.77
CA TYR A 804 -46.70 20.04 -4.05
C TYR A 804 -46.58 18.63 -3.49
N PHE A 805 -45.98 17.70 -4.23
CA PHE A 805 -45.70 16.36 -3.74
C PHE A 805 -44.72 16.37 -2.55
N ASP A 806 -43.70 17.23 -2.59
CA ASP A 806 -42.76 17.37 -1.49
C ASP A 806 -43.42 17.92 -0.21
N TYR A 807 -44.37 18.84 -0.33
CA TYR A 807 -45.21 19.27 0.81
C TYR A 807 -46.04 18.12 1.37
N ALA A 808 -46.65 17.30 0.51
CA ALA A 808 -47.40 16.13 0.93
C ALA A 808 -46.51 15.11 1.66
N PHE A 809 -45.32 14.81 1.13
CA PHE A 809 -44.36 13.90 1.76
C PHE A 809 -43.85 14.43 3.10
N THR A 810 -43.52 15.73 3.17
CA THR A 810 -43.09 16.38 4.43
C THR A 810 -44.18 16.31 5.49
N GLY A 811 -45.46 16.47 5.10
CA GLY A 811 -46.61 16.27 5.98
C GLY A 811 -46.67 14.85 6.54
N VAL A 812 -46.53 13.82 5.69
CA VAL A 812 -46.52 12.41 6.11
C VAL A 812 -45.37 12.12 7.09
N PHE A 813 -44.15 12.62 6.82
CA PHE A 813 -43.01 12.45 7.73
C PHE A 813 -43.16 13.21 9.05
N THR A 814 -43.82 14.37 9.02
CA THR A 814 -44.15 15.12 10.24
C THR A 814 -45.11 14.32 11.12
N ILE A 815 -46.13 13.70 10.53
CA ILE A 815 -47.08 12.83 11.24
C ILE A 815 -46.36 11.60 11.80
N GLU A 816 -45.50 10.96 11.01
CA GLU A 816 -44.65 9.84 11.48
C GLU A 816 -43.82 10.23 12.70
N MET A 817 -43.10 11.36 12.63
CA MET A 817 -42.27 11.89 13.71
C MET A 817 -43.11 12.15 14.97
N LEU A 818 -44.27 12.81 14.83
CA LEU A 818 -45.15 13.12 15.95
C LEU A 818 -45.71 11.86 16.61
N LEU A 819 -46.15 10.86 15.84
CA LEU A 819 -46.63 9.58 16.36
C LEU A 819 -45.54 8.87 17.17
N LYS A 820 -44.30 8.87 16.68
CA LYS A 820 -43.14 8.28 17.38
C LYS A 820 -42.76 9.06 18.65
N ILE A 821 -42.82 10.39 18.63
CA ILE A 821 -42.58 11.22 19.82
C ILE A 821 -43.65 10.99 20.89
N VAL A 822 -44.92 10.80 20.50
CA VAL A 822 -46.02 10.49 21.41
C VAL A 822 -45.85 9.10 22.05
N ASP A 823 -45.40 8.10 21.28
CA ASP A 823 -45.15 6.74 21.77
C ASP A 823 -43.90 6.66 22.68
N LEU A 824 -42.76 7.11 22.17
CA LEU A 824 -41.43 6.93 22.75
C LEU A 824 -40.98 8.07 23.67
N GLY A 825 -41.62 9.24 23.65
CA GLY A 825 -41.16 10.42 24.40
C GLY A 825 -39.93 11.12 23.78
N VAL A 826 -39.57 12.29 24.32
CA VAL A 826 -38.64 13.23 23.65
C VAL A 826 -37.16 12.93 23.97
N ILE A 827 -36.68 13.15 25.22
CA ILE A 827 -35.23 13.05 25.57
C ILE A 827 -34.93 12.32 26.90
N LEU A 828 -35.84 12.31 27.88
CA LEU A 828 -35.44 12.10 29.29
C LEU A 828 -35.12 10.66 29.72
N HIS A 829 -35.73 9.64 29.13
CA HIS A 829 -35.56 8.25 29.56
C HIS A 829 -34.75 7.41 28.56
N PRO A 830 -34.11 6.30 28.99
CA PRO A 830 -33.54 5.34 28.06
C PRO A 830 -34.66 4.83 27.13
N GLY A 831 -34.43 4.89 25.82
CA GLY A 831 -35.43 4.57 24.78
C GLY A 831 -36.26 5.76 24.25
N SER A 832 -36.00 7.01 24.67
CA SER A 832 -36.64 8.19 24.08
C SER A 832 -36.24 8.46 22.62
N TYR A 833 -37.12 9.10 21.86
CA TYR A 833 -36.97 9.35 20.43
C TYR A 833 -35.63 10.00 20.05
N LEU A 834 -35.24 11.12 20.69
CA LEU A 834 -34.01 11.87 20.36
C LEU A 834 -32.72 11.27 20.94
N ARG A 835 -32.76 10.12 21.64
CA ARG A 835 -31.54 9.41 22.05
C ARG A 835 -31.04 8.42 21.01
N GLU A 836 -31.87 8.10 20.01
CA GLU A 836 -31.52 7.19 18.93
C GLU A 836 -31.00 7.98 17.71
N PHE A 837 -29.78 7.68 17.24
CA PHE A 837 -29.12 8.39 16.14
C PHE A 837 -29.99 8.53 14.89
N TRP A 838 -30.67 7.45 14.48
CA TRP A 838 -31.54 7.43 13.30
C TRP A 838 -32.75 8.36 13.41
N ASN A 839 -33.32 8.48 14.61
CA ASN A 839 -34.46 9.35 14.87
C ASN A 839 -34.03 10.82 14.97
N ILE A 840 -32.81 11.11 15.43
CA ILE A 840 -32.22 12.46 15.39
C ILE A 840 -32.07 12.91 13.94
N MET A 841 -31.49 12.06 13.07
CA MET A 841 -31.34 12.37 11.65
C MET A 841 -32.70 12.62 10.99
N ASP A 842 -33.70 11.80 11.30
CA ASP A 842 -35.08 12.00 10.81
C ASP A 842 -35.66 13.34 11.27
N ALA A 843 -35.56 13.63 12.57
CA ALA A 843 -36.04 14.89 13.14
C ALA A 843 -35.42 16.10 12.45
N VAL A 844 -34.11 16.09 12.20
CA VAL A 844 -33.40 17.16 11.51
C VAL A 844 -33.96 17.37 10.10
N VAL A 845 -34.14 16.29 9.32
CA VAL A 845 -34.66 16.38 7.95
C VAL A 845 -36.08 16.94 7.92
N VAL A 846 -36.95 16.48 8.83
CA VAL A 846 -38.35 16.91 8.91
C VAL A 846 -38.45 18.37 9.40
N ILE A 847 -37.68 18.74 10.42
CA ILE A 847 -37.66 20.11 10.95
C ILE A 847 -37.13 21.09 9.91
N CYS A 848 -36.02 20.78 9.23
CA CYS A 848 -35.48 21.64 8.17
C CYS A 848 -36.47 21.80 7.01
N ALA A 849 -37.19 20.74 6.63
CA ALA A 849 -38.22 20.81 5.60
C ALA A 849 -39.44 21.64 6.03
N ALA A 850 -39.88 21.50 7.29
CA ALA A 850 -40.98 22.28 7.87
C ALA A 850 -40.62 23.77 8.00
N VAL A 851 -39.38 24.08 8.37
CA VAL A 851 -38.85 25.45 8.43
C VAL A 851 -38.81 26.08 7.04
N SER A 852 -38.31 25.36 6.02
CA SER A 852 -38.35 25.84 4.63
C SER A 852 -39.78 26.13 4.17
N PHE A 853 -40.75 25.28 4.54
CA PHE A 853 -42.16 25.49 4.21
C PHE A 853 -42.77 26.71 4.93
N GLY A 854 -42.45 26.88 6.23
CA GLY A 854 -42.92 28.02 7.02
C GLY A 854 -42.46 29.37 6.47
N PHE A 855 -41.22 29.44 5.97
CA PHE A 855 -40.70 30.63 5.30
C PHE A 855 -41.34 30.87 3.93
N ASP A 856 -41.57 29.82 3.13
CA ASP A 856 -42.25 29.92 1.82
C ASP A 856 -43.71 30.42 1.97
N MET A 857 -44.40 30.06 3.07
CA MET A 857 -45.79 30.45 3.32
C MET A 857 -45.94 31.84 3.96
N SER A 858 -44.93 32.33 4.68
CA SER A 858 -44.98 33.63 5.37
C SER A 858 -44.84 34.85 4.43
N GLY A 859 -44.42 34.66 3.18
CA GLY A 859 -44.30 35.74 2.17
C GLY A 859 -43.42 36.93 2.56
N SER A 860 -42.60 36.81 3.62
CA SER A 860 -41.83 37.91 4.17
C SER A 860 -40.52 38.14 3.40
N SER A 861 -40.09 39.39 3.29
CA SER A 861 -38.86 39.82 2.62
C SER A 861 -37.58 39.22 3.22
N ALA A 862 -37.66 38.58 4.39
CA ALA A 862 -36.60 37.76 4.98
C ALA A 862 -36.32 36.45 4.22
N GLY A 863 -37.22 36.02 3.33
CA GLY A 863 -37.05 34.86 2.43
C GLY A 863 -36.12 35.10 1.23
N GLN A 864 -35.51 36.28 1.09
CA GLN A 864 -34.59 36.60 -0.01
C GLN A 864 -33.16 36.06 0.19
N ASN A 865 -32.83 35.50 1.37
CA ASN A 865 -31.63 34.67 1.52
C ASN A 865 -31.86 33.28 0.90
N LEU A 866 -32.02 33.28 -0.43
CA LEU A 866 -32.29 32.12 -1.28
C LEU A 866 -31.19 31.05 -1.16
N SER A 867 -29.95 31.42 -0.81
CA SER A 867 -28.85 30.46 -0.67
C SER A 867 -29.02 29.55 0.55
N THR A 868 -29.41 30.08 1.71
CA THR A 868 -29.62 29.27 2.94
C THR A 868 -30.85 28.39 2.86
N ILE A 869 -31.95 28.86 2.24
CA ILE A 869 -33.17 28.05 2.03
C ILE A 869 -32.90 26.93 1.00
N LYS A 870 -32.14 27.19 -0.08
CA LYS A 870 -31.74 26.16 -1.05
C LYS A 870 -30.86 25.07 -0.40
N SER A 871 -29.91 25.44 0.47
CA SER A 871 -29.08 24.47 1.21
C SER A 871 -29.88 23.56 2.15
N LEU A 872 -30.97 24.06 2.77
CA LEU A 872 -31.85 23.24 3.62
C LEU A 872 -32.65 22.21 2.81
N ARG A 873 -32.96 22.48 1.54
CA ARG A 873 -33.63 21.54 0.65
C ARG A 873 -32.72 20.36 0.26
N VAL A 874 -31.40 20.54 0.27
CA VAL A 874 -30.42 19.46 0.02
C VAL A 874 -30.51 18.36 1.09
N LEU A 875 -30.85 18.69 2.35
CA LEU A 875 -31.01 17.69 3.42
C LEU A 875 -32.11 16.65 3.14
N ARG A 876 -33.01 16.91 2.19
CA ARG A 876 -34.02 15.94 1.73
C ARG A 876 -33.38 14.72 1.05
N VAL A 877 -32.14 14.83 0.57
CA VAL A 877 -31.34 13.71 0.03
C VAL A 877 -31.03 12.63 1.09
N LEU A 878 -31.20 12.94 2.38
CA LEU A 878 -31.01 11.98 3.47
C LEU A 878 -32.23 11.08 3.71
N ARG A 879 -33.40 11.37 3.10
CA ARG A 879 -34.63 10.58 3.26
C ARG A 879 -34.47 9.09 2.87
N PRO A 880 -33.76 8.71 1.79
CA PRO A 880 -33.47 7.31 1.47
C PRO A 880 -32.70 6.57 2.58
N LEU A 881 -31.87 7.25 3.37
CA LEU A 881 -31.08 6.61 4.44
C LEU A 881 -31.97 6.02 5.55
N LYS A 882 -33.22 6.48 5.68
CA LYS A 882 -34.21 5.88 6.59
C LYS A 882 -34.50 4.41 6.28
N THR A 883 -34.28 3.97 5.03
CA THR A 883 -34.48 2.57 4.64
C THR A 883 -33.50 1.63 5.34
N ILE A 884 -32.30 2.11 5.70
CA ILE A 884 -31.26 1.32 6.39
C ILE A 884 -31.81 0.77 7.71
N LYS A 885 -32.41 1.62 8.55
CA LYS A 885 -33.01 1.21 9.83
C LYS A 885 -34.16 0.20 9.67
N ARG A 886 -34.85 0.21 8.53
CA ARG A 886 -36.10 -0.54 8.30
C ARG A 886 -35.89 -1.87 7.58
N VAL A 887 -34.79 -2.02 6.87
CA VAL A 887 -34.40 -3.26 6.19
C VAL A 887 -33.30 -3.91 7.02
N PRO A 888 -33.59 -4.97 7.81
CA PRO A 888 -32.62 -5.57 8.72
C PRO A 888 -31.33 -6.02 8.03
N LYS A 889 -31.44 -6.50 6.79
CA LYS A 889 -30.28 -6.87 5.96
C LYS A 889 -29.37 -5.67 5.66
N LEU A 890 -29.95 -4.50 5.36
CA LEU A 890 -29.19 -3.28 5.07
C LEU A 890 -28.60 -2.68 6.35
N LYS A 891 -29.35 -2.74 7.46
CA LYS A 891 -28.88 -2.38 8.80
C LYS A 891 -27.66 -3.22 9.21
N ALA A 892 -27.75 -4.54 9.08
CA ALA A 892 -26.66 -5.46 9.42
C ALA A 892 -25.38 -5.16 8.61
N VAL A 893 -25.50 -4.89 7.30
CA VAL A 893 -24.37 -4.49 6.46
C VAL A 893 -23.78 -3.14 6.93
N PHE A 894 -24.64 -2.15 7.21
CA PHE A 894 -24.21 -0.84 7.69
C PHE A 894 -23.48 -0.92 9.03
N ASP A 895 -24.05 -1.65 10.01
CA ASP A 895 -23.47 -1.80 11.35
C ASP A 895 -22.12 -2.54 11.28
N CYS A 896 -22.00 -3.55 10.41
CA CYS A 896 -20.73 -4.23 10.13
C CYS A 896 -19.69 -3.25 9.57
N VAL A 897 -20.05 -2.41 8.59
CA VAL A 897 -19.16 -1.39 8.01
C VAL A 897 -18.72 -0.39 9.09
N VAL A 898 -19.63 0.16 9.89
CA VAL A 898 -19.30 1.13 10.94
C VAL A 898 -18.41 0.54 12.03
N ASN A 899 -18.67 -0.70 12.46
CA ASN A 899 -17.81 -1.36 13.45
C ASN A 899 -16.42 -1.66 12.90
N SER A 900 -16.31 -2.06 11.62
CA SER A 900 -15.02 -2.26 10.97
C SER A 900 -14.22 -0.94 10.82
N LEU A 901 -14.91 0.20 10.65
CA LEU A 901 -14.29 1.51 10.47
C LEU A 901 -13.47 1.94 11.68
N LYS A 902 -13.88 1.58 12.91
CA LYS A 902 -13.17 1.95 14.15
C LYS A 902 -11.70 1.50 14.12
N ASN A 903 -11.43 0.32 13.59
CA ASN A 903 -10.07 -0.20 13.44
C ASN A 903 -9.32 0.49 12.30
N VAL A 904 -10.02 0.82 11.21
CA VAL A 904 -9.46 1.54 10.05
C VAL A 904 -9.06 2.97 10.41
N VAL A 905 -9.76 3.64 11.34
CA VAL A 905 -9.45 5.02 11.76
C VAL A 905 -8.00 5.17 12.23
N ASN A 906 -7.46 4.22 12.98
CA ASN A 906 -6.07 4.28 13.44
C ASN A 906 -5.08 4.28 12.27
N ILE A 907 -5.30 3.41 11.28
CA ILE A 907 -4.49 3.35 10.05
C ILE A 907 -4.68 4.61 9.21
N LEU A 908 -5.93 5.11 9.12
CA LEU A 908 -6.25 6.33 8.39
C LEU A 908 -5.52 7.55 8.97
N ILE A 909 -5.36 7.64 10.30
CA ILE A 909 -4.58 8.72 10.90
C ILE A 909 -3.11 8.64 10.50
N VAL A 910 -2.52 7.43 10.45
CA VAL A 910 -1.15 7.24 9.97
C VAL A 910 -1.03 7.64 8.49
N TYR A 911 -1.99 7.23 7.66
CA TYR A 911 -2.04 7.62 6.25
C TYR A 911 -2.12 9.15 6.08
N ILE A 912 -3.02 9.83 6.81
CA ILE A 912 -3.16 11.29 6.80
C ILE A 912 -1.88 11.97 7.29
N LEU A 913 -1.18 11.41 8.29
CA LEU A 913 0.11 11.92 8.75
C LEU A 913 1.16 11.86 7.65
N PHE A 914 1.27 10.76 6.93
CA PHE A 914 2.18 10.65 5.78
C PHE A 914 1.78 11.59 4.64
N GLN A 915 0.49 11.67 4.31
CA GLN A 915 -0.02 12.62 3.31
C GLN A 915 0.33 14.06 3.66
N PHE A 916 0.21 14.42 4.94
CA PHE A 916 0.59 15.73 5.45
C PHE A 916 2.10 15.97 5.30
N ILE A 917 2.96 15.01 5.67
CA ILE A 917 4.41 15.12 5.48
C ILE A 917 4.75 15.35 3.99
N PHE A 918 4.18 14.54 3.09
CA PHE A 918 4.40 14.69 1.64
C PHE A 918 3.86 16.02 1.10
N SER A 919 2.72 16.48 1.60
CA SER A 919 2.16 17.79 1.25
C SER A 919 3.12 18.92 1.62
N VAL A 920 3.68 18.90 2.83
CA VAL A 920 4.63 19.94 3.24
C VAL A 920 5.95 19.85 2.45
N ILE A 921 6.45 18.64 2.16
CA ILE A 921 7.59 18.46 1.23
C ILE A 921 7.25 19.05 -0.15
N GLY A 922 6.04 18.81 -0.65
CA GLY A 922 5.54 19.35 -1.92
C GLY A 922 5.55 20.86 -1.94
N VAL A 923 5.05 21.52 -0.89
CA VAL A 923 5.14 22.98 -0.73
C VAL A 923 6.62 23.42 -0.75
N GLN A 924 7.50 22.79 0.01
CA GLN A 924 8.93 23.16 0.04
C GLN A 924 9.64 23.05 -1.32
N LEU A 925 9.24 22.08 -2.14
CA LEU A 925 9.85 21.82 -3.45
C LEU A 925 9.22 22.67 -4.57
N PHE A 926 7.90 22.86 -4.56
CA PHE A 926 7.11 23.36 -5.69
C PHE A 926 6.39 24.69 -5.43
N ASN A 927 6.49 25.27 -4.23
CA ASN A 927 5.88 26.57 -3.92
C ASN A 927 6.30 27.64 -4.94
N GLY A 928 5.31 28.23 -5.62
CA GLY A 928 5.52 29.28 -6.63
C GLY A 928 6.06 28.81 -7.98
N LYS A 929 6.11 27.50 -8.27
CA LYS A 929 6.71 26.96 -9.51
C LYS A 929 5.71 26.49 -10.57
N PHE A 930 4.43 26.37 -10.23
CA PHE A 930 3.39 25.84 -11.14
C PHE A 930 2.69 26.94 -11.97
N PHE A 931 3.27 28.14 -12.05
CA PHE A 931 2.82 29.15 -13.00
C PHE A 931 3.22 28.75 -14.42
N HIS A 932 2.30 28.85 -15.36
CA HIS A 932 2.57 28.67 -16.78
C HIS A 932 2.07 29.90 -17.56
N CYS A 933 2.68 30.16 -18.71
CA CYS A 933 2.16 31.12 -19.69
C CYS A 933 1.47 30.36 -20.82
N THR A 934 0.49 30.98 -21.48
CA THR A 934 -0.13 30.43 -22.70
C THR A 934 0.86 30.39 -23.88
N ASP A 935 1.83 31.31 -23.91
CA ASP A 935 2.96 31.31 -24.83
C ASP A 935 4.20 30.72 -24.13
N GLU A 936 4.64 29.54 -24.55
CA GLU A 936 5.79 28.82 -23.99
C GLU A 936 7.12 29.60 -24.09
N SER A 937 7.20 30.60 -24.98
CA SER A 937 8.39 31.43 -25.14
C SER A 937 8.56 32.47 -24.03
N LYS A 938 7.55 32.65 -23.16
CA LYS A 938 7.55 33.64 -22.08
C LYS A 938 7.76 32.95 -20.73
N HIS A 939 8.74 33.43 -19.97
CA HIS A 939 9.11 32.80 -18.70
C HIS A 939 8.75 33.66 -17.48
N THR A 940 8.38 34.92 -17.68
CA THR A 940 8.01 35.82 -16.59
C THR A 940 6.59 36.35 -16.75
N SER A 941 5.93 36.66 -15.62
CA SER A 941 4.59 37.25 -15.64
C SER A 941 4.54 38.63 -16.32
N ALA A 942 5.66 39.36 -16.38
CA ALA A 942 5.73 40.64 -17.08
C ALA A 942 5.80 40.47 -18.61
N GLU A 943 6.39 39.38 -19.06
CA GLU A 943 6.49 39.01 -20.48
C GLU A 943 5.22 38.32 -21.00
N CYS A 944 4.47 37.67 -20.10
CA CYS A 944 3.20 36.99 -20.37
C CYS A 944 2.02 37.95 -20.15
N GLN A 945 1.85 38.94 -21.02
CA GLN A 945 0.78 39.96 -20.98
C GLN A 945 -0.07 39.98 -22.25
#